data_AF-A0A524MYE7-F1
#
_entry.id   AF-A0A524MYE7-F1
#
_cell.length_a   1.000
_cell.length_b   1.000
_cell.length_c   1.000
_cell.angle_alpha   90.00
_cell.angle_beta   90.00
_cell.angle_gamma   90.00
#
_symmetry.space_group_name_H-M   'P 1'
#
loop_
_entity.id
_entity.type
_entity.pdbx_description
1 polymer ?
#
loop_
_entity_poly.entity_id
_entity_poly.type
_entity_poly.pdbx_seq_one_letter_code
_entity_poly.pdbx_strand_id
1 'polypeptide(L)'
;MSECPPDSSPTEVLDNNRAGSHLNRTDWAAFVFAFAVVLAVFVYTLPPSVTLEMSGPFAVAADHLGVPHPPGFPIWTMLGWIFKSIFSFITYHGHPDPAWAIGLMSAFFGALTCGLVAVLVSMLTRRSVSPSQTTVGSRAPLGGWLIPWASGVSAGLILAFARSFWSQSVIVETHTLKVFFQTLILLLLVLWMNRRSPANSLLYASAFLLGAGISTHPPLILLCPLPVLCVLLKDRRLFRDFLVAGAIPLGIILLHILLNRLATITNVHGELLYSWAQAARVRISWFNGPRSPAFWIWIAVNLSAIFLSWRLLSRGRIVAISLLLFQAGLLFCLYLPIAAETNPPVNWAYARTWEGFIHLLGRGQYEKLAPSNILSKTYLDQLVLYWKDLLLQFGYVSLGLGVAGFVVLLRKHWRVALVTLCTFLILSLLVVCMINPKGGLQDWYIQRVRFIQSQCVFVLWIGIGLAACLTLVNRLKSRVLLALAALAILVLLPLDRVRENVGNGDAIRVFGRADQRGHDFGWQFGRYIIEGSEAIREELAPGEVPPPDPSYPPPMETKAVFFGGTDPGYFVTTYMVHSADVRPDVSVITQNAFADRTYMSVVRDLYGDEIWIPSAFDQADAFKQYYDDVKAGRIPGHIDVRTGKIIVQGVEQVMAINGILAKMIYEHNKWRHTFYVEESYVIPWMYPYLEPHGLILKINSEPLARLSPDAIKKDMEFWAWYKRRLLNNKKFLWDSVARKTFSKLRSAIAGLYEARGM
;
A
#
# COMPACT_ATOMS: atom_id res chain seq x y z
N MET A 1 -25.38 -70.26 -9.33
CA MET A 1 -24.26 -69.51 -9.92
C MET A 1 -24.86 -68.36 -10.71
N SER A 2 -24.78 -67.14 -10.18
CA SER A 2 -25.34 -65.92 -10.77
C SER A 2 -24.26 -65.19 -11.58
N GLU A 3 -24.59 -64.83 -12.81
CA GLU A 3 -23.72 -64.05 -13.71
C GLU A 3 -23.64 -62.58 -13.27
N CYS A 4 -22.43 -62.03 -13.28
CA CYS A 4 -22.12 -60.62 -13.05
C CYS A 4 -22.40 -59.79 -14.32
N PRO A 5 -22.91 -58.55 -14.22
CA PRO A 5 -23.08 -57.66 -15.36
C PRO A 5 -21.75 -57.00 -15.80
N PRO A 6 -21.62 -56.54 -17.06
CA PRO A 6 -20.35 -56.07 -17.62
C PRO A 6 -20.01 -54.64 -17.15
N ASP A 7 -18.72 -54.46 -16.86
CA ASP A 7 -18.08 -53.20 -16.47
C ASP A 7 -18.24 -52.09 -17.54
N SER A 8 -18.62 -50.90 -17.08
CA SER A 8 -18.64 -49.67 -17.88
C SER A 8 -17.25 -49.32 -18.42
N SER A 9 -17.16 -49.05 -19.72
CA SER A 9 -15.91 -48.77 -20.44
C SER A 9 -15.09 -47.59 -19.86
N PRO A 10 -13.74 -47.63 -19.91
CA PRO A 10 -12.85 -46.57 -19.36
C PRO A 10 -12.98 -45.18 -20.01
N THR A 11 -13.66 -45.07 -21.15
CA THR A 11 -13.74 -43.87 -21.98
C THR A 11 -14.61 -42.77 -21.40
N GLU A 12 -15.68 -43.07 -20.66
CA GLU A 12 -16.54 -42.05 -20.02
C GLU A 12 -15.89 -41.39 -18.79
N VAL A 13 -14.97 -42.09 -18.11
CA VAL A 13 -14.21 -41.52 -16.98
C VAL A 13 -13.10 -40.57 -17.48
N LEU A 14 -12.67 -40.73 -18.74
CA LEU A 14 -11.56 -39.98 -19.33
C LEU A 14 -11.96 -38.56 -19.78
N ASP A 15 -13.19 -38.32 -20.24
CA ASP A 15 -13.63 -36.99 -20.68
C ASP A 15 -14.02 -36.05 -19.52
N ASN A 16 -14.43 -36.60 -18.38
CA ASN A 16 -14.82 -35.84 -17.18
C ASN A 16 -13.68 -35.03 -16.52
N ASN A 17 -12.44 -35.20 -16.96
CA ASN A 17 -11.25 -34.57 -16.34
C ASN A 17 -10.75 -33.28 -17.03
N ARG A 18 -11.31 -32.88 -18.18
CA ARG A 18 -10.80 -31.74 -18.98
C ARG A 18 -11.24 -30.34 -18.50
N ALA A 19 -12.32 -30.24 -17.72
CA ALA A 19 -13.02 -28.97 -17.49
C ALA A 19 -12.32 -27.92 -16.59
N GLY A 20 -11.12 -28.17 -16.05
CA GLY A 20 -10.42 -27.24 -15.13
C GLY A 20 -8.94 -26.98 -15.45
N SER A 21 -8.41 -27.54 -16.53
CA SER A 21 -6.99 -27.43 -16.91
C SER A 21 -6.68 -26.25 -17.83
N HIS A 22 -7.71 -25.70 -18.49
CA HIS A 22 -7.61 -24.58 -19.42
C HIS A 22 -8.73 -23.57 -19.19
N LEU A 23 -8.45 -22.32 -19.58
CA LEU A 23 -9.46 -21.26 -19.66
C LEU A 23 -10.25 -21.41 -20.96
N ASN A 24 -11.56 -21.18 -20.90
CA ASN A 24 -12.46 -21.27 -22.05
C ASN A 24 -13.04 -19.88 -22.42
N ARG A 25 -13.88 -19.84 -23.46
CA ARG A 25 -14.52 -18.59 -23.91
C ARG A 25 -15.37 -17.93 -22.82
N THR A 26 -16.04 -18.71 -21.97
CA THR A 26 -16.87 -18.20 -20.87
C THR A 26 -16.02 -17.45 -19.83
N ASP A 27 -14.85 -17.96 -19.49
CA ASP A 27 -13.96 -17.28 -18.53
C ASP A 27 -13.42 -15.98 -19.08
N TRP A 28 -12.99 -15.99 -20.34
CA TRP A 28 -12.51 -14.78 -21.01
C TRP A 28 -13.62 -13.74 -21.17
N ALA A 29 -14.84 -14.19 -21.46
CA ALA A 29 -16.00 -13.28 -21.48
C ALA A 29 -16.31 -12.71 -20.08
N ALA A 30 -16.17 -13.51 -19.02
CA ALA A 30 -16.32 -13.02 -17.65
C ALA A 30 -15.21 -12.03 -17.27
N PHE A 31 -13.97 -12.30 -17.67
CA PHE A 31 -12.82 -11.41 -17.51
C PHE A 31 -13.09 -10.05 -18.15
N VAL A 32 -13.36 -10.05 -19.47
CA VAL A 32 -13.50 -8.81 -20.25
C VAL A 32 -14.65 -7.99 -19.73
N PHE A 33 -15.79 -8.61 -19.44
CA PHE A 33 -16.96 -7.89 -18.92
C PHE A 33 -16.67 -7.27 -17.55
N ALA A 34 -16.17 -8.04 -16.59
CA ALA A 34 -15.85 -7.52 -15.26
C ALA A 34 -14.77 -6.43 -15.32
N PHE A 35 -13.71 -6.65 -16.10
CA PHE A 35 -12.63 -5.68 -16.30
C PHE A 35 -13.17 -4.37 -16.90
N ALA A 36 -13.92 -4.44 -18.00
CA ALA A 36 -14.39 -3.24 -18.71
C ALA A 36 -15.36 -2.42 -17.86
N VAL A 37 -16.32 -3.07 -17.19
CA VAL A 37 -17.29 -2.38 -16.32
C VAL A 37 -16.59 -1.75 -15.12
N VAL A 38 -15.71 -2.49 -14.45
CA VAL A 38 -15.00 -1.98 -13.26
C VAL A 38 -14.04 -0.85 -13.65
N LEU A 39 -13.30 -1.00 -14.74
CA LEU A 39 -12.40 0.06 -15.22
C LEU A 39 -13.19 1.33 -15.54
N ALA A 40 -14.31 1.23 -16.26
CA ALA A 40 -15.13 2.38 -16.59
C ALA A 40 -15.63 3.10 -15.34
N VAL A 41 -16.08 2.36 -14.32
CA VAL A 41 -16.52 2.97 -13.05
C VAL A 41 -15.36 3.59 -12.30
N PHE A 42 -14.23 2.89 -12.15
CA PHE A 42 -13.07 3.42 -11.44
C PHE A 42 -12.55 4.69 -12.10
N VAL A 43 -12.40 4.72 -13.43
CA VAL A 43 -12.01 5.92 -14.19
C VAL A 43 -13.00 7.06 -13.98
N TYR A 44 -14.31 6.77 -14.04
CA TYR A 44 -15.34 7.77 -13.77
C TYR A 44 -15.30 8.33 -12.35
N THR A 45 -14.82 7.53 -11.39
CA THR A 45 -14.72 7.92 -9.97
C THR A 45 -13.34 8.38 -9.52
N LEU A 46 -12.39 8.52 -10.45
CA LEU A 46 -11.07 9.09 -10.16
C LEU A 46 -11.18 10.58 -9.76
N PRO A 47 -10.26 11.05 -8.92
CA PRO A 47 -10.06 12.47 -8.68
C PRO A 47 -9.51 13.13 -9.95
N PRO A 48 -9.75 14.45 -10.12
CA PRO A 48 -9.27 15.17 -11.28
C PRO A 48 -7.76 15.45 -11.24
N SER A 49 -7.11 15.37 -10.07
CA SER A 49 -5.66 15.51 -9.88
C SER A 49 -5.24 14.89 -8.53
N VAL A 50 -4.07 15.26 -8.01
CA VAL A 50 -3.49 14.77 -6.75
C VAL A 50 -4.48 14.89 -5.58
N THR A 51 -4.64 13.79 -4.85
CA THR A 51 -5.42 13.76 -3.60
C THR A 51 -4.51 13.94 -2.38
N LEU A 52 -5.12 13.97 -1.21
CA LEU A 52 -4.41 14.00 0.07
C LEU A 52 -3.90 12.59 0.45
N GLU A 53 -3.44 12.41 1.69
CA GLU A 53 -2.74 11.20 2.15
C GLU A 53 -1.45 10.93 1.35
N MET A 54 -1.17 9.67 1.02
CA MET A 54 0.09 9.24 0.42
C MET A 54 0.19 9.54 -1.09
N SER A 55 -0.74 10.30 -1.67
CA SER A 55 -0.75 10.51 -3.12
C SER A 55 0.37 11.43 -3.61
N GLY A 56 0.63 12.55 -2.92
CA GLY A 56 1.75 13.45 -3.24
C GLY A 56 3.11 12.76 -3.34
N PRO A 57 3.60 12.06 -2.30
CA PRO A 57 4.93 11.47 -2.31
C PRO A 57 5.07 10.34 -3.33
N PHE A 58 4.01 9.55 -3.52
CA PHE A 58 3.99 8.47 -4.50
C PHE A 58 3.94 9.01 -5.94
N ALA A 59 3.16 10.07 -6.18
CA ALA A 59 3.10 10.71 -7.49
C ALA A 59 4.47 11.27 -7.90
N VAL A 60 5.12 12.04 -7.02
CA VAL A 60 6.46 12.59 -7.28
C VAL A 60 7.50 11.48 -7.47
N ALA A 61 7.46 10.42 -6.65
CA ALA A 61 8.37 9.29 -6.81
C ALA A 61 8.21 8.63 -8.19
N ALA A 62 6.98 8.35 -8.62
CA ALA A 62 6.75 7.70 -9.91
C ALA A 62 7.03 8.63 -11.10
N ASP A 63 6.74 9.92 -10.97
CA ASP A 63 7.02 10.92 -12.00
C ASP A 63 8.52 11.05 -12.31
N HIS A 64 9.35 11.01 -11.27
CA HIS A 64 10.80 11.21 -11.35
C HIS A 64 11.63 9.92 -11.31
N LEU A 65 11.01 8.74 -11.38
CA LEU A 65 11.70 7.45 -11.09
C LEU A 65 12.51 7.52 -9.78
N GLY A 66 11.89 8.11 -8.76
CA GLY A 66 12.45 8.26 -7.43
C GLY A 66 12.32 7.02 -6.54
N VAL A 67 12.64 7.22 -5.26
CA VAL A 67 12.57 6.18 -4.23
C VAL A 67 11.50 6.58 -3.22
N PRO A 68 10.28 6.01 -3.30
CA PRO A 68 9.21 6.27 -2.35
C PRO A 68 9.53 5.69 -0.97
N HIS A 69 8.70 6.03 0.02
CA HIS A 69 8.87 5.60 1.40
C HIS A 69 8.94 4.07 1.55
N PRO A 70 9.48 3.55 2.68
CA PRO A 70 9.73 2.13 2.84
C PRO A 70 8.48 1.28 2.52
N PRO A 71 8.61 0.33 1.57
CA PRO A 71 9.85 -0.33 1.15
C PRO A 71 10.39 0.06 -0.23
N GLY A 72 9.94 1.18 -0.83
CA GLY A 72 10.48 1.71 -2.09
C GLY A 72 9.77 1.25 -3.38
N PHE A 73 8.90 0.23 -3.33
CA PHE A 73 7.98 -0.16 -4.41
C PHE A 73 8.50 -0.14 -5.86
N PRO A 74 9.64 -0.79 -6.19
CA PRO A 74 10.35 -0.62 -7.47
C PRO A 74 9.49 -0.78 -8.74
N ILE A 75 8.80 -1.92 -8.88
CA ILE A 75 8.00 -2.17 -10.10
C ILE A 75 6.81 -1.24 -10.16
N TRP A 76 6.20 -0.90 -9.02
CA TRP A 76 5.10 0.07 -8.98
C TRP A 76 5.58 1.44 -9.47
N THR A 77 6.74 1.91 -9.01
CA THR A 77 7.32 3.20 -9.43
C THR A 77 7.65 3.21 -10.92
N MET A 78 8.28 2.14 -11.42
CA MET A 78 8.58 2.00 -12.86
C MET A 78 7.32 1.96 -13.72
N LEU A 79 6.27 1.25 -13.29
CA LEU A 79 4.98 1.24 -13.98
C LEU A 79 4.29 2.60 -13.91
N GLY A 80 4.37 3.31 -12.78
CA GLY A 80 3.84 4.66 -12.62
C GLY A 80 4.49 5.63 -13.61
N TRP A 81 5.82 5.54 -13.78
CA TRP A 81 6.54 6.31 -14.79
C TRP A 81 6.10 5.97 -16.22
N ILE A 82 5.82 4.70 -16.53
CA ILE A 82 5.29 4.31 -17.85
C ILE A 82 3.90 4.92 -18.07
N PHE A 83 2.99 4.81 -17.09
CA PHE A 83 1.65 5.38 -17.19
C PHE A 83 1.68 6.90 -17.35
N LYS A 84 2.44 7.62 -16.52
CA LYS A 84 2.56 9.08 -16.67
C LYS A 84 3.20 9.48 -17.99
N SER A 85 4.13 8.68 -18.53
CA SER A 85 4.72 8.95 -19.84
C SER A 85 3.71 8.79 -20.98
N ILE A 86 2.89 7.74 -20.94
CA ILE A 86 1.81 7.50 -21.91
C ILE A 86 0.76 8.62 -21.88
N PHE A 87 0.43 9.13 -20.69
CA PHE A 87 -0.59 10.16 -20.48
C PHE A 87 -0.01 11.54 -20.17
N SER A 88 1.21 11.83 -20.64
CA SER A 88 1.94 13.08 -20.36
C SER A 88 1.26 14.35 -20.90
N PHE A 89 0.30 14.20 -21.82
CA PHE A 89 -0.50 15.28 -22.38
C PHE A 89 -1.69 15.71 -21.50
N ILE A 90 -1.96 15.00 -20.40
CA ILE A 90 -3.04 15.35 -19.47
C ILE A 90 -2.58 16.50 -18.58
N THR A 91 -3.42 17.53 -18.49
CA THR A 91 -3.19 18.70 -17.66
C THR A 91 -4.38 19.00 -16.76
N TYR A 92 -4.11 19.64 -15.62
CA TYR A 92 -5.12 20.14 -14.70
C TYR A 92 -4.85 21.63 -14.41
N HIS A 93 -5.83 22.50 -14.64
CA HIS A 93 -5.66 23.97 -14.62
C HIS A 93 -4.46 24.50 -15.43
N GLY A 94 -4.09 23.84 -16.52
CA GLY A 94 -2.95 24.25 -17.38
C GLY A 94 -1.59 23.70 -16.96
N HIS A 95 -1.52 22.96 -15.86
CA HIS A 95 -0.31 22.34 -15.34
C HIS A 95 -0.25 20.84 -15.68
N PRO A 96 0.94 20.23 -15.80
CA PRO A 96 1.09 18.78 -15.93
C PRO A 96 0.41 18.03 -14.76
N ASP A 97 -0.23 16.91 -15.05
CA ASP A 97 -0.94 16.13 -14.02
C ASP A 97 -0.55 14.65 -13.98
N PRO A 98 0.70 14.31 -13.60
CA PRO A 98 1.13 12.93 -13.47
C PRO A 98 0.33 12.16 -12.40
N ALA A 99 -0.22 12.82 -11.37
CA ALA A 99 -1.03 12.15 -10.35
C ALA A 99 -2.28 11.48 -10.93
N TRP A 100 -2.96 12.10 -11.90
CA TRP A 100 -4.10 11.46 -12.56
C TRP A 100 -3.69 10.21 -13.34
N ALA A 101 -2.58 10.27 -14.09
CA ALA A 101 -2.10 9.14 -14.87
C ALA A 101 -1.68 7.95 -13.98
N ILE A 102 -1.08 8.24 -12.83
CA ILE A 102 -0.69 7.22 -11.85
C ILE A 102 -1.94 6.71 -11.10
N GLY A 103 -2.93 7.56 -10.81
CA GLY A 103 -4.22 7.13 -10.28
C GLY A 103 -4.97 6.19 -11.24
N LEU A 104 -4.89 6.45 -12.54
CA LEU A 104 -5.39 5.57 -13.59
C LEU A 104 -4.69 4.20 -13.59
N MET A 105 -3.39 4.15 -13.27
CA MET A 105 -2.69 2.88 -13.07
C MET A 105 -3.32 2.07 -11.93
N SER A 106 -3.62 2.71 -10.80
CA SER A 106 -4.29 2.04 -9.67
C SER A 106 -5.67 1.51 -10.06
N ALA A 107 -6.46 2.28 -10.82
CA ALA A 107 -7.75 1.86 -11.37
C ALA A 107 -7.60 0.67 -12.34
N PHE A 108 -6.60 0.71 -13.20
CA PHE A 108 -6.32 -0.35 -14.18
C PHE A 108 -5.97 -1.69 -13.51
N PHE A 109 -5.04 -1.71 -12.56
CA PHE A 109 -4.69 -2.94 -11.84
C PHE A 109 -5.81 -3.41 -10.89
N GLY A 110 -6.61 -2.48 -10.35
CA GLY A 110 -7.83 -2.80 -9.61
C GLY A 110 -8.84 -3.55 -10.48
N ALA A 111 -9.13 -3.03 -11.69
CA ALA A 111 -10.03 -3.66 -12.64
C ALA A 111 -9.48 -5.01 -13.15
N LEU A 112 -8.17 -5.12 -13.42
CA LEU A 112 -7.53 -6.39 -13.79
C LEU A 112 -7.73 -7.46 -12.71
N THR A 113 -7.57 -7.08 -11.44
CA THR A 113 -7.80 -7.97 -10.29
C THR A 113 -9.24 -8.49 -10.29
N CYS A 114 -10.24 -7.62 -10.47
CA CYS A 114 -11.64 -8.02 -10.56
C CYS A 114 -11.92 -8.97 -11.75
N GLY A 115 -11.29 -8.72 -12.89
CA GLY A 115 -11.32 -9.63 -14.05
C GLY A 115 -10.73 -11.00 -13.72
N LEU A 116 -9.58 -11.07 -13.05
CA LEU A 116 -8.94 -12.33 -12.66
C LEU A 116 -9.76 -13.10 -11.60
N VAL A 117 -10.41 -12.40 -10.68
CA VAL A 117 -11.38 -12.99 -9.74
C VAL A 117 -12.55 -13.61 -10.50
N ALA A 118 -13.09 -12.90 -11.50
CA ALA A 118 -14.16 -13.42 -12.34
C ALA A 118 -13.75 -14.70 -13.10
N VAL A 119 -12.52 -14.74 -13.62
CA VAL A 119 -11.93 -15.94 -14.25
C VAL A 119 -11.83 -17.09 -13.26
N LEU A 120 -11.27 -16.86 -12.07
CA LEU A 120 -11.09 -17.89 -11.05
C LEU A 120 -12.43 -18.52 -10.65
N VAL A 121 -13.44 -17.69 -10.37
CA VAL A 121 -14.78 -18.16 -9.97
C VAL A 121 -15.49 -18.86 -11.13
N SER A 122 -15.49 -18.28 -12.34
CA SER A 122 -16.06 -18.92 -13.53
C SER A 122 -15.42 -20.30 -13.73
N MET A 123 -14.09 -20.38 -13.70
CA MET A 123 -13.36 -21.63 -13.89
C MET A 123 -13.69 -22.70 -12.86
N LEU A 124 -13.75 -22.34 -11.57
CA LEU A 124 -14.01 -23.29 -10.49
C LEU A 124 -15.47 -23.77 -10.44
N THR A 125 -16.41 -22.99 -10.98
CA THR A 125 -17.85 -23.29 -10.88
C THR A 125 -18.40 -24.09 -12.08
N ARG A 126 -17.67 -24.17 -13.20
CA ARG A 126 -18.08 -24.97 -14.37
C ARG A 126 -18.43 -26.43 -14.04
N ARG A 127 -17.66 -27.06 -13.16
CA ARG A 127 -17.88 -28.47 -12.77
C ARG A 127 -19.13 -28.68 -11.92
N SER A 128 -19.62 -27.63 -11.26
CA SER A 128 -20.84 -27.70 -10.45
C SER A 128 -22.09 -27.80 -11.32
N VAL A 129 -22.01 -27.36 -12.58
CA VAL A 129 -23.05 -27.48 -13.59
C VAL A 129 -22.83 -28.80 -14.34
N SER A 130 -23.09 -29.93 -13.69
CA SER A 130 -23.03 -31.23 -14.38
C SER A 130 -24.05 -31.23 -15.54
N PRO A 131 -23.66 -31.61 -16.76
CA PRO A 131 -24.63 -31.88 -17.81
C PRO A 131 -25.34 -33.19 -17.45
N SER A 132 -26.55 -33.09 -16.90
CA SER A 132 -27.46 -34.23 -16.93
C SER A 132 -27.83 -34.45 -18.40
N GLN A 133 -27.20 -35.46 -19.03
CA GLN A 133 -27.55 -36.02 -20.33
C GLN A 133 -27.60 -35.02 -21.49
N THR A 134 -26.47 -34.79 -22.16
CA THR A 134 -26.49 -34.24 -23.52
C THR A 134 -26.38 -35.37 -24.53
N THR A 135 -27.49 -35.66 -25.20
CA THR A 135 -27.48 -36.30 -26.52
C THR A 135 -26.62 -35.46 -27.47
N VAL A 136 -25.74 -36.14 -28.21
CA VAL A 136 -24.84 -35.57 -29.21
C VAL A 136 -25.67 -34.75 -30.22
N GLY A 137 -25.38 -33.45 -30.35
CA GLY A 137 -26.04 -32.54 -31.31
C GLY A 137 -26.85 -31.37 -30.72
N SER A 138 -27.10 -31.33 -29.41
CA SER A 138 -27.85 -30.23 -28.78
C SER A 138 -26.96 -29.03 -28.38
N ARG A 139 -27.42 -27.79 -28.62
CA ARG A 139 -26.77 -26.55 -28.10
C ARG A 139 -26.58 -26.68 -26.59
N ALA A 140 -25.41 -26.30 -26.08
CA ALA A 140 -25.11 -26.34 -24.65
C ALA A 140 -26.25 -25.67 -23.83
N PRO A 141 -26.75 -26.30 -22.75
CA PRO A 141 -27.83 -25.73 -21.96
C PRO A 141 -27.43 -24.35 -21.43
N LEU A 142 -28.38 -23.40 -21.40
CA LEU A 142 -28.16 -22.01 -20.95
C LEU A 142 -27.34 -21.94 -19.64
N GLY A 143 -27.63 -22.82 -18.68
CA GLY A 143 -26.92 -22.87 -17.40
C GLY A 143 -25.43 -23.25 -17.49
N GLY A 144 -25.00 -23.97 -18.53
CA GLY A 144 -23.62 -24.42 -18.71
C GLY A 144 -22.61 -23.30 -18.88
N TRP A 145 -23.03 -22.16 -19.44
CA TRP A 145 -22.19 -20.97 -19.57
C TRP A 145 -22.67 -19.80 -18.70
N LEU A 146 -23.98 -19.64 -18.51
CA LEU A 146 -24.54 -18.50 -17.78
C LEU A 146 -24.21 -18.56 -16.29
N ILE A 147 -24.24 -19.74 -15.66
CA ILE A 147 -23.97 -19.88 -14.22
C ILE A 147 -22.50 -19.51 -13.90
N PRO A 148 -21.48 -20.10 -14.57
CA PRO A 148 -20.09 -19.73 -14.33
C PRO A 148 -19.80 -18.27 -14.67
N TRP A 149 -20.38 -17.77 -15.78
CA TRP A 149 -20.18 -16.38 -16.20
C TRP A 149 -20.79 -15.39 -15.21
N ALA A 150 -22.07 -15.54 -14.87
CA ALA A 150 -22.78 -14.60 -14.00
C ALA A 150 -22.21 -14.60 -12.57
N SER A 151 -21.87 -15.78 -12.03
CA SER A 151 -21.25 -15.88 -10.70
C SER A 151 -19.85 -15.30 -10.65
N GLY A 152 -19.04 -15.52 -11.70
CA GLY A 152 -17.71 -14.93 -11.83
C GLY A 152 -17.75 -13.42 -11.95
N VAL A 153 -18.56 -12.88 -12.85
CA VAL A 153 -18.73 -11.43 -13.00
C VAL A 153 -19.24 -10.80 -11.71
N SER A 154 -20.25 -11.41 -11.07
CA SER A 154 -20.79 -10.90 -9.80
C SER A 154 -19.72 -10.87 -8.70
N ALA A 155 -18.86 -11.88 -8.60
CA ALA A 155 -17.75 -11.89 -7.65
C ALA A 155 -16.77 -10.73 -7.91
N GLY A 156 -16.38 -10.52 -9.17
CA GLY A 156 -15.52 -9.40 -9.56
C GLY A 156 -16.12 -8.03 -9.19
N LEU A 157 -17.42 -7.84 -9.43
CA LEU A 157 -18.14 -6.60 -9.09
C LEU A 157 -18.32 -6.42 -7.57
N ILE A 158 -18.59 -7.50 -6.81
CA ILE A 158 -18.68 -7.45 -5.35
C ILE A 158 -17.33 -7.02 -4.73
N LEU A 159 -16.21 -7.50 -5.27
CA LEU A 159 -14.88 -7.01 -4.86
C LEU A 159 -14.68 -5.55 -5.27
N ALA A 160 -15.04 -5.19 -6.51
CA ALA A 160 -14.85 -3.84 -7.03
C ALA A 160 -15.51 -2.77 -6.15
N PHE A 161 -16.72 -3.06 -5.66
CA PHE A 161 -17.50 -2.13 -4.84
C PHE A 161 -17.34 -2.36 -3.32
N ALA A 162 -16.43 -3.25 -2.90
CA ALA A 162 -16.01 -3.28 -1.51
C ALA A 162 -15.31 -1.96 -1.17
N ARG A 163 -15.71 -1.31 -0.07
CA ARG A 163 -15.28 0.05 0.29
C ARG A 163 -13.75 0.22 0.31
N SER A 164 -13.03 -0.72 0.93
CA SER A 164 -11.56 -0.67 0.98
C SER A 164 -10.93 -0.89 -0.39
N PHE A 165 -11.49 -1.75 -1.23
CA PHE A 165 -10.92 -2.01 -2.55
C PHE A 165 -11.18 -0.84 -3.51
N TRP A 166 -12.40 -0.29 -3.52
CA TRP A 166 -12.76 0.86 -4.35
C TRP A 166 -11.92 2.08 -3.99
N SER A 167 -11.88 2.48 -2.72
CA SER A 167 -11.10 3.66 -2.27
C SER A 167 -9.63 3.61 -2.68
N GLN A 168 -9.02 2.42 -2.64
CA GLN A 168 -7.62 2.23 -3.03
C GLN A 168 -7.40 2.09 -4.55
N SER A 169 -8.48 1.91 -5.31
CA SER A 169 -8.45 1.83 -6.78
C SER A 169 -8.61 3.18 -7.45
N VAL A 170 -8.95 4.24 -6.70
CA VAL A 170 -9.21 5.58 -7.25
C VAL A 170 -8.26 6.65 -6.69
N ILE A 171 -7.17 6.25 -6.04
CA ILE A 171 -6.13 7.16 -5.55
C ILE A 171 -4.76 6.64 -5.99
N VAL A 172 -3.73 7.48 -5.87
CA VAL A 172 -2.34 7.09 -6.13
C VAL A 172 -1.84 6.19 -5.00
N GLU A 173 -2.01 4.88 -5.16
CA GLU A 173 -1.56 3.86 -4.20
C GLU A 173 -1.12 2.55 -4.87
N THR A 174 -0.34 1.78 -4.10
CA THR A 174 0.34 0.52 -4.38
C THR A 174 -0.52 -0.72 -4.17
N HIS A 175 -1.64 -0.59 -3.44
CA HIS A 175 -2.41 -1.73 -2.96
C HIS A 175 -3.07 -2.55 -4.08
N THR A 176 -3.54 -1.93 -5.16
CA THR A 176 -4.19 -2.66 -6.26
C THR A 176 -3.21 -3.54 -7.01
N LEU A 177 -1.99 -3.05 -7.27
CA LEU A 177 -0.94 -3.85 -7.91
C LEU A 177 -0.55 -5.07 -7.06
N LYS A 178 -0.45 -4.89 -5.74
CA LYS A 178 -0.21 -6.01 -4.80
C LYS A 178 -1.26 -7.10 -4.91
N VAL A 179 -2.54 -6.73 -4.90
CA VAL A 179 -3.65 -7.69 -4.94
C VAL A 179 -3.75 -8.34 -6.33
N PHE A 180 -3.38 -7.61 -7.39
CA PHE A 180 -3.22 -8.17 -8.73
C PHE A 180 -2.16 -9.28 -8.76
N PHE A 181 -0.94 -9.03 -8.24
CA PHE A 181 0.11 -10.06 -8.15
C PHE A 181 -0.38 -11.29 -7.39
N GLN A 182 -0.99 -11.11 -6.22
CA GLN A 182 -1.56 -12.21 -5.44
C GLN A 182 -2.56 -13.04 -6.26
N THR A 183 -3.52 -12.38 -6.91
CA THR A 183 -4.62 -13.04 -7.61
C THR A 183 -4.11 -13.77 -8.86
N LEU A 184 -3.15 -13.17 -9.57
CA LEU A 184 -2.49 -13.79 -10.71
C LEU A 184 -1.68 -15.01 -10.30
N ILE A 185 -0.89 -14.92 -9.23
CA ILE A 185 -0.14 -16.07 -8.67
C ILE A 185 -1.10 -17.20 -8.29
N LEU A 186 -2.20 -16.88 -7.60
CA LEU A 186 -3.22 -17.86 -7.22
C LEU A 186 -3.85 -18.53 -8.46
N LEU A 187 -4.20 -17.76 -9.50
CA LEU A 187 -4.72 -18.30 -10.76
C LEU A 187 -3.73 -19.25 -11.44
N LEU A 188 -2.47 -18.84 -11.57
CA LEU A 188 -1.43 -19.66 -12.21
C LEU A 188 -1.19 -20.97 -11.44
N LEU A 189 -1.14 -20.91 -10.11
CA LEU A 189 -0.97 -22.09 -9.26
C LEU A 189 -2.18 -23.02 -9.33
N VAL A 190 -3.40 -22.51 -9.32
CA VAL A 190 -4.61 -23.33 -9.47
C VAL A 190 -4.66 -23.98 -10.85
N LEU A 191 -4.33 -23.26 -11.92
CA LEU A 191 -4.22 -23.82 -13.27
C LEU A 191 -3.15 -24.92 -13.32
N TRP A 192 -1.98 -24.68 -12.73
CA TRP A 192 -0.89 -25.66 -12.65
C TRP A 192 -1.32 -26.93 -11.89
N MET A 193 -1.98 -26.77 -10.75
CA MET A 193 -2.51 -27.88 -9.95
C MET A 193 -3.56 -28.71 -10.71
N ASN A 194 -4.35 -28.08 -11.57
CA ASN A 194 -5.41 -28.76 -12.32
C ASN A 194 -4.94 -29.39 -13.64
N ARG A 195 -3.78 -29.03 -14.20
CA ARG A 195 -3.23 -29.63 -15.43
C ARG A 195 -2.61 -31.00 -15.18
N ARG A 196 -2.93 -32.01 -15.99
CA ARG A 196 -2.37 -33.38 -15.85
C ARG A 196 -0.90 -33.46 -16.26
N SER A 197 -0.53 -32.86 -17.38
CA SER A 197 0.85 -32.79 -17.85
C SER A 197 1.63 -31.71 -17.09
N PRO A 198 2.96 -31.89 -16.91
CA PRO A 198 3.80 -30.92 -16.21
C PRO A 198 3.87 -29.60 -17.00
N ALA A 199 2.96 -28.68 -16.70
CA ALA A 199 2.95 -27.33 -17.23
C ALA A 199 3.90 -26.44 -16.42
N ASN A 200 5.18 -26.81 -16.38
CA ASN A 200 6.18 -26.18 -15.51
C ASN A 200 6.30 -24.67 -15.75
N SER A 201 5.98 -24.17 -16.94
CA SER A 201 5.92 -22.74 -17.26
C SER A 201 5.00 -21.94 -16.34
N LEU A 202 3.88 -22.51 -15.88
CA LEU A 202 2.99 -21.84 -14.93
C LEU A 202 3.63 -21.72 -13.54
N LEU A 203 4.33 -22.76 -13.09
CA LEU A 203 5.08 -22.74 -11.83
C LEU A 203 6.23 -21.74 -11.91
N TYR A 204 6.98 -21.74 -13.01
CA TYR A 204 8.05 -20.78 -13.32
C TYR A 204 7.55 -19.33 -13.32
N ALA A 205 6.44 -19.06 -14.01
CA ALA A 205 5.80 -17.75 -14.01
C ALA A 205 5.34 -17.35 -12.61
N SER A 206 4.74 -18.26 -11.83
CA SER A 206 4.33 -17.97 -10.46
C SER A 206 5.52 -17.68 -9.54
N ALA A 207 6.67 -18.35 -9.74
CA ALA A 207 7.88 -18.12 -8.97
C ALA A 207 8.48 -16.73 -9.28
N PHE A 208 8.59 -16.39 -10.57
CA PHE A 208 9.03 -15.06 -11.02
C PHE A 208 8.12 -13.95 -10.47
N LEU A 209 6.80 -14.10 -10.62
CA LEU A 209 5.81 -13.12 -10.16
C LEU A 209 5.79 -13.00 -8.64
N LEU A 210 6.07 -14.07 -7.88
CA LEU A 210 6.20 -13.99 -6.43
C LEU A 210 7.43 -13.16 -6.04
N GLY A 211 8.58 -13.37 -6.69
CA GLY A 211 9.78 -12.56 -6.48
C GLY A 211 9.54 -11.08 -6.83
N ALA A 212 8.97 -10.82 -8.01
CA ALA A 212 8.62 -9.48 -8.49
C ALA A 212 7.56 -8.79 -7.60
N GLY A 213 6.60 -9.56 -7.10
CA GLY A 213 5.62 -9.08 -6.14
C GLY A 213 6.27 -8.67 -4.81
N ILE A 214 7.17 -9.51 -4.27
CA ILE A 214 7.88 -9.21 -3.01
C ILE A 214 8.77 -7.97 -3.14
N SER A 215 9.49 -7.81 -4.25
CA SER A 215 10.33 -6.62 -4.47
C SER A 215 9.51 -5.34 -4.45
N THR A 216 8.27 -5.39 -4.96
CA THR A 216 7.35 -4.25 -4.97
C THR A 216 6.66 -4.05 -3.62
N HIS A 217 6.11 -5.10 -3.03
CA HIS A 217 5.33 -5.02 -1.80
C HIS A 217 5.69 -6.20 -0.87
N PRO A 218 6.69 -6.02 0.03
CA PRO A 218 7.25 -7.08 0.87
C PRO A 218 6.27 -7.93 1.66
N PRO A 219 5.11 -7.43 2.14
CA PRO A 219 4.07 -8.29 2.70
C PRO A 219 3.60 -9.45 1.80
N LEU A 220 3.84 -9.43 0.48
CA LEU A 220 3.63 -10.58 -0.40
C LEU A 220 4.52 -11.78 -0.06
N ILE A 221 5.56 -11.61 0.78
CA ILE A 221 6.35 -12.70 1.34
C ILE A 221 5.48 -13.68 2.15
N LEU A 222 4.36 -13.20 2.69
CA LEU A 222 3.37 -14.06 3.37
C LEU A 222 2.71 -15.07 2.43
N LEU A 223 2.83 -14.90 1.10
CA LEU A 223 2.39 -15.88 0.12
C LEU A 223 3.43 -16.98 -0.17
N CYS A 224 4.66 -16.91 0.34
CA CYS A 224 5.68 -17.95 0.12
C CYS A 224 5.22 -19.37 0.52
N PRO A 225 4.43 -19.59 1.59
CA PRO A 225 3.86 -20.90 1.91
C PRO A 225 2.88 -21.44 0.84
N LEU A 226 2.32 -20.57 -0.01
CA LEU A 226 1.29 -20.93 -0.98
C LEU A 226 1.82 -21.82 -2.12
N PRO A 227 2.88 -21.45 -2.88
CA PRO A 227 3.49 -22.36 -3.84
C PRO A 227 3.96 -23.67 -3.20
N VAL A 228 4.49 -23.61 -1.98
CA VAL A 228 4.97 -24.78 -1.24
C VAL A 228 3.82 -25.77 -0.99
N LEU A 229 2.68 -25.28 -0.51
CA LEU A 229 1.47 -26.08 -0.33
C LEU A 229 0.94 -26.62 -1.67
N CYS A 230 0.91 -25.81 -2.73
CA CYS A 230 0.47 -26.24 -4.05
C CYS A 230 1.36 -27.37 -4.59
N VAL A 231 2.68 -27.26 -4.45
CA VAL A 231 3.64 -28.29 -4.85
C VAL A 231 3.45 -29.57 -4.04
N LEU A 232 3.30 -29.46 -2.70
CA LEU A 232 3.01 -30.61 -1.83
C LEU A 232 1.76 -31.38 -2.26
N LEU A 233 0.68 -30.66 -2.58
CA LEU A 233 -0.59 -31.25 -2.99
C LEU A 233 -0.56 -31.85 -4.41
N LYS A 234 0.44 -31.48 -5.22
CA LYS A 234 0.56 -31.86 -6.63
C LYS A 234 1.59 -32.96 -6.88
N ASP A 235 2.83 -32.78 -6.42
CA ASP A 235 3.95 -33.70 -6.61
C ASP A 235 4.83 -33.72 -5.35
N ARG A 236 4.73 -34.80 -4.56
CA ARG A 236 5.49 -34.98 -3.31
C ARG A 236 7.01 -35.10 -3.52
N ARG A 237 7.46 -35.61 -4.68
CA ARG A 237 8.90 -35.70 -4.99
C ARG A 237 9.45 -34.32 -5.30
N LEU A 238 8.72 -33.51 -6.08
CA LEU A 238 9.05 -32.12 -6.33
C LEU A 238 9.08 -31.32 -5.03
N PHE A 239 8.11 -31.53 -4.13
CA PHE A 239 8.08 -30.91 -2.81
C PHE A 239 9.31 -31.24 -1.97
N ARG A 240 9.69 -32.53 -1.88
CA ARG A 240 10.91 -32.96 -1.20
C ARG A 240 12.14 -32.25 -1.77
N ASP A 241 12.25 -32.19 -3.10
CA ASP A 241 13.40 -31.58 -3.75
C ASP A 241 13.47 -30.06 -3.50
N PHE A 242 12.33 -29.36 -3.45
CA PHE A 242 12.27 -27.96 -3.00
C PHE A 242 12.69 -27.81 -1.53
N LEU A 243 12.26 -28.72 -0.64
CA LEU A 243 12.68 -28.69 0.76
C LEU A 243 14.18 -28.91 0.91
N VAL A 244 14.78 -29.85 0.19
CA VAL A 244 16.23 -30.11 0.23
C VAL A 244 17.01 -28.92 -0.32
N ALA A 245 16.58 -28.35 -1.45
CA ALA A 245 17.21 -27.16 -2.01
C ALA A 245 17.09 -25.94 -1.09
N GLY A 246 15.95 -25.79 -0.39
CA GLY A 246 15.71 -24.72 0.57
C GLY A 246 16.35 -24.94 1.94
N ALA A 247 16.66 -26.19 2.33
CA ALA A 247 17.21 -26.53 3.64
C ALA A 247 18.61 -25.95 3.85
N ILE A 248 19.43 -25.84 2.80
CA ILE A 248 20.77 -25.26 2.87
C ILE A 248 20.70 -23.77 3.26
N PRO A 249 20.05 -22.87 2.46
CA PRO A 249 19.93 -21.46 2.84
C PRO A 249 19.11 -21.24 4.13
N LEU A 250 18.10 -22.07 4.41
CA LEU A 250 17.32 -21.98 5.65
C LEU A 250 18.15 -22.36 6.88
N GLY A 251 18.92 -23.46 6.80
CA GLY A 251 19.80 -23.91 7.88
C GLY A 251 20.88 -22.87 8.21
N ILE A 252 21.36 -22.15 7.20
CA ILE A 252 22.29 -21.02 7.34
C ILE A 252 21.64 -19.84 8.07
N ILE A 253 20.41 -19.45 7.69
CA ILE A 253 19.67 -18.38 8.38
C ILE A 253 19.44 -18.77 9.85
N LEU A 254 19.05 -20.01 10.09
CA LEU A 254 18.85 -20.53 11.44
C LEU A 254 20.15 -20.55 12.25
N LEU A 255 21.29 -20.90 11.63
CA LEU A 255 22.60 -20.81 12.25
C LEU A 255 22.95 -19.36 12.63
N HIS A 256 22.68 -18.39 11.74
CA HIS A 256 22.90 -16.97 12.05
C HIS A 256 22.01 -16.49 13.21
N ILE A 257 20.74 -16.90 13.25
CA ILE A 257 19.81 -16.62 14.37
C ILE A 257 20.29 -17.29 15.66
N LEU A 258 20.78 -18.53 15.58
CA LEU A 258 21.33 -19.26 16.72
C LEU A 258 22.55 -18.55 17.29
N LEU A 259 23.50 -18.16 16.44
CA LEU A 259 24.68 -17.37 16.84
C LEU A 259 24.27 -16.02 17.44
N ASN A 260 23.23 -15.37 16.91
CA ASN A 260 22.66 -14.16 17.50
C ASN A 260 22.09 -14.40 18.91
N ARG A 261 21.33 -15.48 19.11
CA ARG A 261 20.80 -15.82 20.44
C ARG A 261 21.91 -16.22 21.41
N LEU A 262 22.87 -17.02 20.97
CA LEU A 262 24.02 -17.41 21.78
C LEU A 262 24.81 -16.18 22.25
N ALA A 263 25.12 -15.24 21.34
CA ALA A 263 25.78 -13.98 21.71
C ALA A 263 24.95 -13.14 22.70
N THR A 264 23.62 -13.20 22.65
CA THR A 264 22.75 -12.47 23.59
C THR A 264 22.76 -13.13 24.98
N ILE A 265 22.81 -14.47 25.03
CA ILE A 265 22.84 -15.26 26.28
C ILE A 265 24.22 -15.19 26.94
N THR A 266 25.31 -15.27 26.17
CA THR A 266 26.68 -15.24 26.70
C THR A 266 27.12 -13.86 27.19
N ASN A 267 26.40 -12.79 26.82
CA ASN A 267 26.54 -11.44 27.39
C ASN A 267 26.30 -11.41 28.92
N VAL A 268 25.74 -12.49 29.49
CA VAL A 268 25.47 -12.63 30.93
C VAL A 268 26.57 -13.44 31.64
N HIS A 269 27.33 -14.32 30.96
CA HIS A 269 28.16 -15.36 31.61
C HIS A 269 29.61 -15.56 31.08
N GLY A 270 30.12 -14.76 30.13
CA GLY A 270 31.57 -14.81 29.82
C GLY A 270 32.05 -13.97 28.63
N GLU A 271 33.05 -13.11 28.86
CA GLU A 271 33.57 -12.15 27.87
C GLU A 271 34.21 -12.79 26.62
N LEU A 272 34.92 -13.91 26.77
CA LEU A 272 35.66 -14.54 25.66
C LEU A 272 34.72 -15.18 24.62
N LEU A 273 33.72 -15.96 25.09
CA LEU A 273 32.72 -16.60 24.23
C LEU A 273 31.76 -15.57 23.61
N TYR A 274 31.43 -14.52 24.36
CA TYR A 274 30.68 -13.37 23.84
C TYR A 274 31.43 -12.68 22.70
N SER A 275 32.69 -12.32 22.92
CA SER A 275 33.56 -11.68 21.92
C SER A 275 33.71 -12.56 20.67
N TRP A 276 33.92 -13.87 20.83
CA TRP A 276 34.02 -14.78 19.71
C TRP A 276 32.70 -14.92 18.94
N ALA A 277 31.57 -15.08 19.63
CA ALA A 277 30.24 -15.17 19.00
C ALA A 277 29.85 -13.88 18.28
N GLN A 278 30.20 -12.72 18.85
CA GLN A 278 29.96 -11.42 18.25
C GLN A 278 30.87 -11.18 17.03
N ALA A 279 32.15 -11.53 17.12
CA ALA A 279 33.09 -11.46 16.00
C ALA A 279 32.68 -12.41 14.87
N ALA A 280 32.27 -13.65 15.19
CA ALA A 280 31.77 -14.62 14.22
C ALA A 280 30.49 -14.11 13.54
N ARG A 281 29.52 -13.61 14.32
CA ARG A 281 28.28 -12.98 13.81
C ARG A 281 28.57 -11.89 12.79
N VAL A 282 29.45 -10.95 13.14
CA VAL A 282 29.80 -9.83 12.25
C VAL A 282 30.51 -10.37 11.01
N ARG A 283 31.51 -11.25 11.16
CA ARG A 283 32.29 -11.78 10.03
C ARG A 283 31.48 -12.59 9.02
N ILE A 284 30.37 -13.22 9.43
CA ILE A 284 29.54 -14.04 8.53
C ILE A 284 28.23 -13.34 8.11
N SER A 285 28.01 -12.07 8.45
CA SER A 285 26.73 -11.40 8.14
C SER A 285 26.67 -10.96 6.67
N TRP A 286 25.67 -11.44 5.93
CA TRP A 286 25.35 -10.93 4.58
C TRP A 286 24.94 -9.44 4.62
N PHE A 287 24.34 -9.00 5.73
CA PHE A 287 23.88 -7.61 5.92
C PHE A 287 25.03 -6.59 5.99
N ASN A 288 26.29 -7.01 6.06
CA ASN A 288 27.44 -6.09 5.95
C ASN A 288 27.67 -5.58 4.52
N GLY A 289 26.99 -6.17 3.53
CA GLY A 289 26.93 -5.69 2.17
C GLY A 289 28.15 -6.01 1.30
N PRO A 290 28.16 -5.50 0.05
CA PRO A 290 29.10 -5.91 -1.00
C PRO A 290 30.58 -5.65 -0.70
N ARG A 291 30.89 -4.76 0.24
CA ARG A 291 32.27 -4.49 0.71
C ARG A 291 32.83 -5.61 1.59
N SER A 292 31.99 -6.51 2.09
CA SER A 292 32.39 -7.63 2.94
C SER A 292 32.57 -8.92 2.13
N PRO A 293 33.60 -9.75 2.39
CA PRO A 293 33.72 -11.07 1.77
C PRO A 293 32.53 -11.99 2.06
N ALA A 294 31.92 -11.86 3.24
CA ALA A 294 30.75 -12.62 3.66
C ALA A 294 29.59 -12.53 2.67
N PHE A 295 29.33 -11.33 2.15
CA PHE A 295 28.27 -11.09 1.16
C PHE A 295 28.45 -11.98 -0.09
N TRP A 296 29.65 -12.01 -0.65
CA TRP A 296 29.96 -12.77 -1.86
C TRP A 296 30.01 -14.28 -1.61
N ILE A 297 30.51 -14.71 -0.45
CA ILE A 297 30.46 -16.12 -0.03
C ILE A 297 29.02 -16.61 0.00
N TRP A 298 28.09 -15.84 0.56
CA TRP A 298 26.68 -16.24 0.61
C TRP A 298 26.02 -16.31 -0.76
N ILE A 299 26.34 -15.39 -1.67
CA ILE A 299 25.88 -15.47 -3.06
C ILE A 299 26.41 -16.74 -3.71
N ALA A 300 27.70 -17.06 -3.54
CA ALA A 300 28.30 -18.27 -4.09
C ALA A 300 27.67 -19.55 -3.51
N VAL A 301 27.41 -19.60 -2.20
CA VAL A 301 26.72 -20.73 -1.54
C VAL A 301 25.31 -20.90 -2.08
N ASN A 302 24.56 -19.80 -2.24
CA ASN A 302 23.21 -19.84 -2.79
C ASN A 302 23.21 -20.40 -4.22
N LEU A 303 24.06 -19.85 -5.11
CA LEU A 303 24.16 -20.31 -6.50
C LEU A 303 24.65 -21.77 -6.59
N SER A 304 25.59 -22.17 -5.72
CA SER A 304 26.07 -23.55 -5.63
C SER A 304 24.97 -24.50 -5.18
N ALA A 305 24.13 -24.11 -4.21
CA ALA A 305 22.99 -24.92 -3.77
C ALA A 305 21.96 -25.11 -4.90
N ILE A 306 21.71 -24.07 -5.70
CA ILE A 306 20.85 -24.16 -6.90
C ILE A 306 21.46 -25.10 -7.95
N PHE A 307 22.76 -24.98 -8.22
CA PHE A 307 23.47 -25.83 -9.17
C PHE A 307 23.53 -27.30 -8.73
N LEU A 308 23.82 -27.56 -7.45
CA LEU A 308 23.80 -28.91 -6.89
C LEU A 308 22.38 -29.50 -6.91
N SER A 309 21.36 -28.68 -6.63
CA SER A 309 19.96 -29.08 -6.77
C SER A 309 19.66 -29.51 -8.20
N TRP A 310 20.10 -28.73 -9.19
CA TRP A 310 19.96 -29.07 -10.62
C TRP A 310 20.59 -30.43 -10.94
N ARG A 311 21.79 -30.72 -10.42
CA ARG A 311 22.59 -31.90 -10.76
C ARG A 311 22.17 -33.17 -10.01
N LEU A 312 21.86 -33.06 -8.73
CA LEU A 312 21.74 -34.21 -7.81
C LEU A 312 20.30 -34.61 -7.51
N LEU A 313 19.33 -33.70 -7.64
CA LEU A 313 17.93 -33.98 -7.27
C LEU A 313 17.11 -34.49 -8.44
N SER A 314 16.14 -35.37 -8.14
CA SER A 314 15.30 -36.04 -9.14
C SER A 314 14.46 -35.09 -10.00
N ARG A 315 14.00 -33.99 -9.42
CA ARG A 315 13.29 -32.88 -10.07
C ARG A 315 14.13 -31.59 -10.05
N GLY A 316 15.45 -31.73 -9.92
CA GLY A 316 16.40 -30.66 -9.71
C GLY A 316 16.30 -29.50 -10.69
N ARG A 317 16.13 -29.78 -11.99
CA ARG A 317 15.96 -28.75 -13.02
C ARG A 317 14.75 -27.85 -12.76
N ILE A 318 13.63 -28.41 -12.35
CA ILE A 318 12.40 -27.64 -12.07
C ILE A 318 12.61 -26.74 -10.86
N VAL A 319 13.22 -27.29 -9.81
CA VAL A 319 13.52 -26.55 -8.58
C VAL A 319 14.50 -25.40 -8.88
N ALA A 320 15.61 -25.68 -9.55
CA ALA A 320 16.63 -24.69 -9.86
C ALA A 320 16.10 -23.54 -10.72
N ILE A 321 15.37 -23.83 -11.81
CA ILE A 321 14.76 -22.80 -12.65
C ILE A 321 13.74 -21.97 -11.86
N SER A 322 12.92 -22.59 -11.01
CA SER A 322 11.95 -21.86 -10.20
C SER A 322 12.63 -20.92 -9.20
N LEU A 323 13.71 -21.37 -8.55
CA LEU A 323 14.48 -20.55 -7.62
C LEU A 323 15.20 -19.39 -8.33
N LEU A 324 15.81 -19.65 -9.49
CA LEU A 324 16.44 -18.60 -10.30
C LEU A 324 15.44 -17.56 -10.78
N LEU A 325 14.25 -17.98 -11.22
CA LEU A 325 13.20 -17.05 -11.64
C LEU A 325 12.63 -16.25 -10.47
N PHE A 326 12.45 -16.87 -9.30
CA PHE A 326 12.10 -16.16 -8.08
C PHE A 326 13.15 -15.08 -7.75
N GLN A 327 14.44 -15.42 -7.81
CA GLN A 327 15.52 -14.45 -7.60
C GLN A 327 15.56 -13.37 -8.67
N ALA A 328 15.32 -13.72 -9.93
CA ALA A 328 15.21 -12.75 -11.02
C ALA A 328 14.09 -11.72 -10.77
N GLY A 329 12.96 -12.15 -10.19
CA GLY A 329 11.92 -11.22 -9.73
C GLY A 329 12.36 -10.32 -8.56
N LEU A 330 13.23 -10.80 -7.67
CA LEU A 330 13.79 -9.97 -6.59
C LEU A 330 14.83 -8.95 -7.09
N LEU A 331 15.47 -9.18 -8.24
CA LEU A 331 16.47 -8.26 -8.80
C LEU A 331 15.91 -6.87 -9.12
N PHE A 332 14.59 -6.71 -9.25
CA PHE A 332 13.96 -5.38 -9.36
C PHE A 332 14.26 -4.47 -8.16
N CYS A 333 14.64 -5.00 -6.98
CA CYS A 333 15.12 -4.18 -5.87
C CYS A 333 16.39 -3.36 -6.21
N LEU A 334 17.20 -3.79 -7.20
CA LEU A 334 18.39 -3.05 -7.64
C LEU A 334 18.07 -1.71 -8.29
N TYR A 335 16.82 -1.48 -8.69
CA TYR A 335 16.34 -0.16 -9.10
C TYR A 335 16.56 0.90 -8.01
N LEU A 336 16.34 0.56 -6.73
CA LEU A 336 16.36 1.53 -5.62
C LEU A 336 17.69 2.28 -5.46
N PRO A 337 18.87 1.61 -5.38
CA PRO A 337 20.13 2.32 -5.30
C PRO A 337 20.45 3.11 -6.58
N ILE A 338 20.03 2.64 -7.75
CA ILE A 338 20.25 3.34 -9.03
C ILE A 338 19.40 4.62 -9.07
N ALA A 339 18.11 4.53 -8.73
CA ALA A 339 17.20 5.66 -8.62
C ALA A 339 17.67 6.66 -7.56
N ALA A 340 18.14 6.19 -6.40
CA ALA A 340 18.64 7.07 -5.35
C ALA A 340 19.90 7.86 -5.77
N GLU A 341 20.70 7.35 -6.70
CA GLU A 341 21.91 8.00 -7.23
C GLU A 341 21.59 9.19 -8.15
N THR A 342 20.39 9.22 -8.76
CA THR A 342 19.98 10.31 -9.66
C THR A 342 19.43 11.54 -8.93
N ASN A 343 19.52 11.58 -7.59
CA ASN A 343 19.00 12.64 -6.72
C ASN A 343 17.56 13.09 -7.03
N PRO A 344 16.60 12.14 -7.09
CA PRO A 344 15.20 12.48 -7.34
C PRO A 344 14.61 13.32 -6.19
N PRO A 345 13.60 14.18 -6.44
CA PRO A 345 12.96 15.01 -5.40
C PRO A 345 12.43 14.21 -4.21
N VAL A 346 12.10 12.95 -4.48
CA VAL A 346 11.69 11.96 -3.50
C VAL A 346 12.71 10.82 -3.47
N ASN A 347 13.51 10.77 -2.39
CA ASN A 347 14.62 9.82 -2.23
C ASN A 347 14.69 9.24 -0.80
N TRP A 348 13.73 8.39 -0.41
CA TRP A 348 13.68 7.89 0.96
C TRP A 348 14.88 7.02 1.36
N ALA A 349 15.30 7.17 2.62
CA ALA A 349 16.37 6.41 3.28
C ALA A 349 17.75 6.50 2.62
N TYR A 350 17.95 7.37 1.62
CA TYR A 350 19.21 7.53 0.91
C TYR A 350 19.78 6.18 0.40
N ALA A 351 18.93 5.46 -0.34
CA ALA A 351 19.12 4.06 -0.69
C ALA A 351 20.29 3.76 -1.65
N ARG A 352 21.05 4.78 -2.08
CA ARG A 352 22.31 4.62 -2.80
C ARG A 352 23.42 3.99 -1.94
N THR A 353 23.31 4.13 -0.62
CA THR A 353 24.19 3.44 0.34
C THR A 353 23.62 2.07 0.70
N TRP A 354 24.48 1.10 1.02
CA TRP A 354 24.02 -0.24 1.43
C TRP A 354 23.19 -0.20 2.71
N GLU A 355 23.61 0.63 3.67
CA GLU A 355 22.91 0.87 4.93
C GLU A 355 21.52 1.45 4.68
N GLY A 356 21.42 2.49 3.84
CA GLY A 356 20.15 3.10 3.43
C GLY A 356 19.24 2.12 2.69
N PHE A 357 19.80 1.32 1.78
CA PHE A 357 19.09 0.28 1.04
C PHE A 357 18.46 -0.78 1.97
N ILE A 358 19.24 -1.31 2.90
CA ILE A 358 18.74 -2.29 3.89
C ILE A 358 17.76 -1.63 4.87
N HIS A 359 18.00 -0.37 5.26
CA HIS A 359 17.07 0.39 6.10
C HIS A 359 15.71 0.59 5.43
N LEU A 360 15.70 0.90 4.13
CA LEU A 360 14.49 1.03 3.31
C LEU A 360 13.73 -0.29 3.21
N LEU A 361 14.38 -1.37 2.76
CA LEU A 361 13.73 -2.67 2.61
C LEU A 361 13.26 -3.26 3.94
N GLY A 362 14.06 -3.05 4.99
CA GLY A 362 13.80 -3.52 6.34
C GLY A 362 12.74 -2.72 7.10
N ARG A 363 12.13 -1.69 6.49
CA ARG A 363 11.14 -0.82 7.15
C ARG A 363 11.70 -0.14 8.40
N GLY A 364 12.98 0.25 8.37
CA GLY A 364 13.72 0.75 9.53
C GLY A 364 13.20 2.07 10.12
N GLN A 365 12.45 2.85 9.33
CA GLN A 365 11.80 4.09 9.77
C GLN A 365 10.52 3.87 10.57
N TYR A 366 9.96 2.66 10.53
CA TYR A 366 8.72 2.32 11.24
C TYR A 366 9.01 1.65 12.59
N GLU A 367 8.04 1.72 13.50
CA GLU A 367 8.07 0.93 14.74
C GLU A 367 8.29 -0.55 14.42
N LYS A 368 9.17 -1.18 15.21
CA LYS A 368 9.39 -2.62 15.11
C LYS A 368 8.07 -3.34 15.36
N LEU A 369 7.80 -4.37 14.55
CA LEU A 369 6.63 -5.21 14.74
C LEU A 369 6.65 -5.82 16.14
N ALA A 370 5.58 -5.59 16.89
CA ALA A 370 5.32 -6.17 18.20
C ALA A 370 4.03 -7.01 18.10
N PRO A 371 4.12 -8.28 17.66
CA PRO A 371 2.95 -9.09 17.41
C PRO A 371 2.10 -9.28 18.66
N SER A 372 0.78 -9.31 18.49
CA SER A 372 -0.16 -9.59 19.59
C SER A 372 0.03 -11.02 20.10
N ASN A 373 -0.17 -11.25 21.40
CA ASN A 373 -0.26 -12.61 21.91
C ASN A 373 -1.56 -13.28 21.40
N ILE A 374 -1.43 -14.33 20.59
CA ILE A 374 -2.56 -15.05 19.96
C ILE A 374 -3.53 -15.70 20.95
N LEU A 375 -3.12 -15.87 22.22
CA LEU A 375 -3.97 -16.41 23.30
C LEU A 375 -4.60 -15.32 24.16
N SER A 376 -4.36 -14.04 23.86
CA SER A 376 -4.88 -12.92 24.65
C SER A 376 -6.30 -12.54 24.27
N LYS A 377 -7.04 -11.97 25.23
CA LYS A 377 -8.34 -11.32 24.98
C LYS A 377 -8.21 -10.21 23.93
N THR A 378 -7.14 -9.43 23.97
CA THR A 378 -6.86 -8.37 23.00
C THR A 378 -6.86 -8.90 21.57
N TYR A 379 -6.20 -10.03 21.31
CA TYR A 379 -6.20 -10.64 19.98
C TYR A 379 -7.60 -11.11 19.57
N LEU A 380 -8.40 -11.67 20.49
CA LEU A 380 -9.79 -12.00 20.20
C LEU A 380 -10.61 -10.76 19.82
N ASP A 381 -10.44 -9.65 20.53
CA ASP A 381 -11.10 -8.37 20.23
C ASP A 381 -10.68 -7.84 18.85
N GLN A 382 -9.39 -7.95 18.50
CA GLN A 382 -8.87 -7.59 17.17
C GLN A 382 -9.45 -8.48 16.06
N LEU A 383 -9.64 -9.77 16.30
CA LEU A 383 -10.32 -10.67 15.36
C LEU A 383 -11.79 -10.29 15.20
N VAL A 384 -12.49 -9.92 16.27
CA VAL A 384 -13.87 -9.41 16.18
C VAL A 384 -13.93 -8.14 15.33
N LEU A 385 -12.97 -7.22 15.49
CA LEU A 385 -12.88 -6.02 14.64
C LEU A 385 -12.66 -6.37 13.17
N TYR A 386 -11.79 -7.34 12.88
CA TYR A 386 -11.60 -7.84 11.51
C TYR A 386 -12.90 -8.40 10.91
N TRP A 387 -13.64 -9.24 11.64
CA TRP A 387 -14.92 -9.77 11.16
C TRP A 387 -15.98 -8.67 10.98
N LYS A 388 -15.99 -7.65 11.83
CA LYS A 388 -16.85 -6.47 11.67
C LYS A 388 -16.50 -5.68 10.41
N ASP A 389 -15.23 -5.49 10.08
CA ASP A 389 -14.85 -4.87 8.80
C ASP A 389 -15.21 -5.76 7.62
N LEU A 390 -14.95 -7.07 7.68
CA LEU A 390 -15.34 -7.99 6.60
C LEU A 390 -16.85 -7.93 6.33
N LEU A 391 -17.66 -7.84 7.40
CA LEU A 391 -19.09 -7.61 7.33
C LEU A 391 -19.43 -6.23 6.74
N LEU A 392 -18.71 -5.17 7.10
CA LEU A 392 -18.88 -3.84 6.51
C LEU A 392 -18.57 -3.83 5.01
N GLN A 393 -17.59 -4.63 4.54
CA GLN A 393 -17.24 -4.71 3.13
C GLN A 393 -18.30 -5.43 2.30
N PHE A 394 -18.91 -6.50 2.84
CA PHE A 394 -19.69 -7.47 2.06
C PHE A 394 -21.11 -7.73 2.58
N GLY A 395 -21.51 -7.19 3.72
CA GLY A 395 -22.83 -7.42 4.31
C GLY A 395 -23.13 -8.87 4.70
N TYR A 396 -24.21 -9.08 5.44
CA TYR A 396 -24.56 -10.39 6.00
C TYR A 396 -24.83 -11.46 4.93
N VAL A 397 -25.56 -11.09 3.87
CA VAL A 397 -25.96 -12.02 2.80
C VAL A 397 -24.73 -12.58 2.08
N SER A 398 -23.79 -11.72 1.67
CA SER A 398 -22.59 -12.19 0.97
C SER A 398 -21.64 -12.93 1.90
N LEU A 399 -21.57 -12.60 3.19
CA LEU A 399 -20.82 -13.41 4.17
C LEU A 399 -21.36 -14.84 4.27
N GLY A 400 -22.68 -15.02 4.38
CA GLY A 400 -23.31 -16.33 4.41
C GLY A 400 -23.04 -17.13 3.12
N LEU A 401 -23.12 -16.46 1.97
CA LEU A 401 -22.76 -17.06 0.67
C LEU A 401 -21.28 -17.45 0.60
N GLY A 402 -20.38 -16.67 1.20
CA GLY A 402 -18.96 -17.00 1.32
C GLY A 402 -18.74 -18.31 2.07
N VAL A 403 -19.37 -18.49 3.24
CA VAL A 403 -19.27 -19.74 4.01
C VAL A 403 -19.85 -20.92 3.23
N ALA A 404 -21.04 -20.76 2.65
CA ALA A 404 -21.67 -21.81 1.86
C ALA A 404 -20.82 -22.19 0.62
N GLY A 405 -20.27 -21.19 -0.06
CA GLY A 405 -19.39 -21.37 -1.21
C GLY A 405 -18.08 -22.06 -0.86
N PHE A 406 -17.50 -21.78 0.31
CA PHE A 406 -16.33 -22.52 0.80
C PHE A 406 -16.66 -24.01 1.03
N VAL A 407 -17.82 -24.32 1.62
CA VAL A 407 -18.27 -25.72 1.80
C VAL A 407 -18.44 -26.42 0.44
N VAL A 408 -18.99 -25.73 -0.56
CA VAL A 408 -19.10 -26.26 -1.94
C VAL A 408 -17.72 -26.50 -2.55
N LEU A 409 -16.80 -25.54 -2.39
CA LEU A 409 -15.42 -25.65 -2.87
C LEU A 409 -14.70 -26.82 -2.20
N LEU A 410 -14.87 -27.04 -0.90
CA LEU A 410 -14.29 -28.15 -0.16
C LEU A 410 -14.77 -29.50 -0.70
N ARG A 411 -16.07 -29.63 -1.00
CA ARG A 411 -16.66 -30.86 -1.54
C ARG A 411 -16.24 -31.14 -2.98
N LYS A 412 -16.12 -30.11 -3.82
CA LYS A 412 -15.87 -30.26 -5.27
C LYS A 412 -14.40 -30.16 -5.66
N HIS A 413 -13.62 -29.37 -4.93
CA HIS A 413 -12.23 -29.03 -5.22
C HIS A 413 -11.40 -28.89 -3.92
N TRP A 414 -11.35 -29.95 -3.10
CA TRP A 414 -10.74 -29.92 -1.76
C TRP A 414 -9.32 -29.35 -1.72
N ARG A 415 -8.49 -29.61 -2.74
CA ARG A 415 -7.12 -29.06 -2.82
C ARG A 415 -7.13 -27.54 -2.95
N VAL A 416 -8.00 -26.99 -3.79
CA VAL A 416 -8.16 -25.53 -3.97
C VAL A 416 -8.80 -24.91 -2.73
N ALA A 417 -9.74 -25.62 -2.09
CA ALA A 417 -10.32 -25.20 -0.82
C ALA A 417 -9.24 -25.05 0.25
N LEU A 418 -8.35 -26.04 0.41
CA LEU A 418 -7.25 -25.98 1.37
C LEU A 418 -6.28 -24.83 1.06
N VAL A 419 -5.90 -24.67 -0.21
CA VAL A 419 -5.01 -23.58 -0.69
C VAL A 419 -5.61 -22.21 -0.37
N THR A 420 -6.87 -21.97 -0.72
CA THR A 420 -7.55 -20.69 -0.46
C THR A 420 -7.84 -20.46 1.02
N LEU A 421 -8.15 -21.50 1.81
CA LEU A 421 -8.30 -21.41 3.26
C LEU A 421 -6.97 -21.00 3.92
N CYS A 422 -5.87 -21.69 3.62
CA CYS A 422 -4.57 -21.34 4.17
C CYS A 422 -4.16 -19.91 3.79
N THR A 423 -4.42 -19.51 2.54
CA THR A 423 -4.17 -18.14 2.08
C THR A 423 -5.01 -17.12 2.85
N PHE A 424 -6.30 -17.39 3.03
CA PHE A 424 -7.19 -16.54 3.80
C PHE A 424 -6.71 -16.39 5.25
N LEU A 425 -6.39 -17.50 5.94
CA LEU A 425 -5.94 -17.48 7.34
C LEU A 425 -4.61 -16.73 7.52
N ILE A 426 -3.68 -16.88 6.59
CA ILE A 426 -2.40 -16.15 6.60
C ILE A 426 -2.64 -14.65 6.37
N LEU A 427 -3.47 -14.28 5.40
CA LEU A 427 -3.68 -12.88 5.03
C LEU A 427 -4.70 -12.15 5.93
N SER A 428 -5.40 -12.89 6.81
CA SER A 428 -6.30 -12.34 7.82
C SER A 428 -5.70 -12.48 9.21
N LEU A 429 -5.77 -13.67 9.81
CA LEU A 429 -5.45 -13.91 11.22
C LEU A 429 -3.98 -13.61 11.55
N LEU A 430 -3.04 -14.12 10.73
CA LEU A 430 -1.63 -13.84 10.95
C LEU A 430 -1.31 -12.34 10.74
N VAL A 431 -1.94 -11.70 9.75
CA VAL A 431 -1.77 -10.26 9.52
C VAL A 431 -2.33 -9.43 10.68
N VAL A 432 -3.49 -9.78 11.25
CA VAL A 432 -4.01 -9.15 12.48
C VAL A 432 -2.99 -9.26 13.61
N CYS A 433 -2.43 -10.46 13.80
CA CYS A 433 -1.44 -10.71 14.84
C CYS A 433 -0.17 -9.87 14.64
N MET A 434 0.35 -9.81 13.42
CA MET A 434 1.58 -9.09 13.09
C MET A 434 1.42 -7.57 13.20
N ILE A 435 0.28 -7.03 12.79
CA ILE A 435 0.00 -5.59 12.84
C ILE A 435 -0.29 -5.14 14.28
N ASN A 436 -1.00 -5.97 15.05
CA ASN A 436 -1.41 -5.69 16.43
C ASN A 436 -2.17 -4.33 16.56
N PRO A 437 -3.36 -4.18 15.93
CA PRO A 437 -4.11 -2.92 15.98
C PRO A 437 -4.51 -2.54 17.41
N LYS A 438 -4.27 -1.27 17.78
CA LYS A 438 -4.51 -0.69 19.10
C LYS A 438 -5.99 -0.31 19.33
N GLY A 439 -6.82 -0.35 18.29
CA GLY A 439 -8.29 -0.32 18.40
C GLY A 439 -8.96 1.06 18.29
N GLY A 440 -8.19 2.16 18.17
CA GLY A 440 -8.74 3.49 17.89
C GLY A 440 -9.29 3.61 16.46
N LEU A 441 -10.28 4.48 16.24
CA LEU A 441 -10.88 4.75 14.92
C LEU A 441 -9.83 5.10 13.85
N GLN A 442 -8.84 5.93 14.20
CA GLN A 442 -7.77 6.33 13.30
C GLN A 442 -6.82 5.16 12.97
N ASP A 443 -6.44 4.36 13.96
CA ASP A 443 -5.62 3.17 13.74
C ASP A 443 -6.37 2.18 12.84
N TRP A 444 -7.65 1.94 13.10
CA TRP A 444 -8.46 1.05 12.27
C TRP A 444 -8.61 1.53 10.82
N TYR A 445 -8.78 2.84 10.61
CA TYR A 445 -8.80 3.44 9.27
C TYR A 445 -7.51 3.13 8.48
N ILE A 446 -6.35 3.15 9.14
CA ILE A 446 -5.06 2.82 8.52
C ILE A 446 -4.90 1.31 8.29
N GLN A 447 -5.35 0.46 9.22
CA GLN A 447 -5.11 -0.98 9.09
C GLN A 447 -6.05 -1.68 8.09
N ARG A 448 -7.26 -1.17 7.87
CA ARG A 448 -8.27 -1.88 7.03
C ARG A 448 -7.84 -2.12 5.59
N VAL A 449 -7.03 -1.24 5.00
CA VAL A 449 -6.53 -1.38 3.62
C VAL A 449 -5.56 -2.56 3.48
N ARG A 450 -4.94 -3.01 4.59
CA ARG A 450 -4.04 -4.17 4.60
C ARG A 450 -4.81 -5.48 4.42
N PHE A 451 -6.11 -5.52 4.77
CA PHE A 451 -6.94 -6.72 4.69
C PHE A 451 -7.55 -6.99 3.32
N ILE A 452 -7.38 -6.07 2.35
CA ILE A 452 -7.89 -6.23 0.98
C ILE A 452 -7.47 -7.57 0.35
N GLN A 453 -6.26 -8.02 0.66
CA GLN A 453 -5.73 -9.30 0.23
C GLN A 453 -6.57 -10.50 0.70
N SER A 454 -7.01 -10.50 1.96
CA SER A 454 -7.90 -11.54 2.51
C SER A 454 -9.32 -11.42 1.96
N GLN A 455 -9.81 -10.20 1.78
CA GLN A 455 -11.12 -9.89 1.21
C GLN A 455 -11.23 -10.44 -0.23
N CYS A 456 -10.17 -10.28 -1.03
CA CYS A 456 -10.08 -10.83 -2.38
C CYS A 456 -10.20 -12.36 -2.42
N VAL A 457 -9.63 -13.07 -1.43
CA VAL A 457 -9.77 -14.54 -1.32
C VAL A 457 -11.19 -14.91 -0.91
N PHE A 458 -11.76 -14.21 0.06
CA PHE A 458 -13.11 -14.47 0.56
C PHE A 458 -14.17 -14.30 -0.53
N VAL A 459 -14.02 -13.31 -1.42
CA VAL A 459 -14.91 -13.09 -2.58
C VAL A 459 -14.95 -14.28 -3.53
N LEU A 460 -13.87 -15.06 -3.66
CA LEU A 460 -13.90 -16.29 -4.46
C LEU A 460 -14.95 -17.25 -3.91
N TRP A 461 -15.05 -17.37 -2.58
CA TRP A 461 -16.04 -18.21 -1.93
C TRP A 461 -17.45 -17.64 -2.12
N ILE A 462 -17.63 -16.32 -2.03
CA ILE A 462 -18.93 -15.66 -2.32
C ILE A 462 -19.40 -16.02 -3.72
N GLY A 463 -18.53 -15.88 -4.73
CA GLY A 463 -18.82 -16.24 -6.12
C GLY A 463 -19.23 -17.70 -6.31
N ILE A 464 -18.53 -18.62 -5.64
CA ILE A 464 -18.88 -20.05 -5.68
C ILE A 464 -20.23 -20.32 -5.00
N GLY A 465 -20.53 -19.61 -3.90
CA GLY A 465 -21.84 -19.66 -3.24
C GLY A 465 -22.96 -19.20 -4.17
N LEU A 466 -22.76 -18.09 -4.89
CA LEU A 466 -23.71 -17.59 -5.90
C LEU A 466 -23.95 -18.62 -7.02
N ALA A 467 -22.88 -19.27 -7.50
CA ALA A 467 -23.01 -20.33 -8.50
C ALA A 467 -23.84 -21.51 -7.98
N ALA A 468 -23.71 -21.86 -6.70
CA ALA A 468 -24.51 -22.90 -6.07
C ALA A 468 -26.00 -22.51 -6.02
N CYS A 469 -26.33 -21.27 -5.67
CA CYS A 469 -27.71 -20.75 -5.71
C CYS A 469 -28.29 -20.81 -7.13
N LEU A 470 -27.57 -20.33 -8.14
CA LEU A 470 -28.01 -20.42 -9.54
C LEU A 470 -28.16 -21.88 -10.01
N THR A 471 -27.32 -22.78 -9.53
CA THR A 471 -27.44 -24.22 -9.82
C THR A 471 -28.74 -24.80 -9.23
N LEU A 472 -29.18 -24.34 -8.05
CA LEU A 472 -30.47 -24.72 -7.49
C LEU A 472 -31.63 -24.19 -8.34
N VAL A 473 -31.58 -22.94 -8.79
CA VAL A 473 -32.60 -22.36 -9.71
C VAL A 473 -32.63 -23.13 -11.04
N ASN A 474 -31.47 -23.51 -11.58
CA ASN A 474 -31.38 -24.29 -12.80
C ASN A 474 -32.06 -25.67 -12.70
N ARG A 475 -32.24 -26.23 -11.49
CA ARG A 475 -32.99 -27.48 -11.29
C ARG A 475 -34.49 -27.34 -11.60
N LEU A 476 -35.02 -26.11 -11.57
CA LEU A 476 -36.40 -25.82 -11.98
C LEU A 476 -36.60 -25.92 -13.50
N LYS A 477 -35.52 -26.14 -14.27
CA LYS A 477 -35.52 -26.29 -15.75
C LYS A 477 -36.13 -25.10 -16.52
N SER A 478 -36.34 -23.96 -15.86
CA SER A 478 -36.83 -22.71 -16.49
C SER A 478 -35.65 -21.81 -16.86
N ARG A 479 -35.50 -21.56 -18.17
CA ARG A 479 -34.48 -20.64 -18.70
C ARG A 479 -34.72 -19.20 -18.28
N VAL A 480 -35.98 -18.79 -18.18
CA VAL A 480 -36.38 -17.45 -17.77
C VAL A 480 -36.03 -17.22 -16.30
N LEU A 481 -36.41 -18.14 -15.41
CA LEU A 481 -36.07 -18.02 -13.98
C LEU A 481 -34.56 -17.99 -13.76
N LEU A 482 -33.80 -18.82 -14.49
CA LEU A 482 -32.34 -18.80 -14.41
C LEU A 482 -31.75 -17.48 -14.90
N ALA A 483 -32.23 -16.93 -16.01
CA ALA A 483 -31.78 -15.64 -16.55
C ALA A 483 -32.11 -14.49 -15.59
N LEU A 484 -33.31 -14.47 -15.02
CA LEU A 484 -33.72 -13.48 -14.02
C LEU A 484 -32.88 -13.59 -12.74
N ALA A 485 -32.63 -14.81 -12.25
CA ALA A 485 -31.78 -15.01 -11.08
C ALA A 485 -30.32 -14.59 -11.35
N ALA A 486 -29.79 -14.90 -12.55
CA ALA A 486 -28.46 -14.47 -12.96
C ALA A 486 -28.38 -12.93 -13.04
N LEU A 487 -29.36 -12.28 -13.64
CA LEU A 487 -29.46 -10.81 -13.69
C LEU A 487 -29.57 -10.21 -12.28
N ALA A 488 -30.37 -10.82 -11.40
CA ALA A 488 -30.54 -10.36 -10.03
C ALA A 488 -29.21 -10.37 -9.25
N ILE A 489 -28.40 -11.43 -9.34
CA ILE A 489 -27.11 -11.47 -8.64
C ILE A 489 -26.08 -10.49 -9.24
N LEU A 490 -26.14 -10.27 -10.57
CA LEU A 490 -25.26 -9.34 -11.28
C LEU A 490 -25.53 -7.88 -10.93
N VAL A 491 -26.78 -7.56 -10.60
CA VAL A 491 -27.20 -6.18 -10.33
C VAL A 491 -27.36 -5.91 -8.84
N LEU A 492 -28.15 -6.70 -8.12
CA LEU A 492 -28.60 -6.34 -6.76
C LEU A 492 -27.45 -6.32 -5.74
N LEU A 493 -26.58 -7.33 -5.73
CA LEU A 493 -25.50 -7.42 -4.74
C LEU A 493 -24.40 -6.36 -4.96
N PRO A 494 -23.92 -6.13 -6.20
CA PRO A 494 -23.06 -5.00 -6.50
C PRO A 494 -23.71 -3.65 -6.22
N LEU A 495 -24.99 -3.46 -6.59
CA LEU A 495 -25.69 -2.19 -6.41
C LEU A 495 -25.94 -1.87 -4.93
N ASP A 496 -26.21 -2.88 -4.10
CA ASP A 496 -26.26 -2.74 -2.65
C ASP A 496 -24.93 -2.23 -2.09
N ARG A 497 -23.79 -2.72 -2.59
CA ARG A 497 -22.48 -2.17 -2.21
C ARG A 497 -22.28 -0.74 -2.67
N VAL A 498 -22.72 -0.39 -3.87
CA VAL A 498 -22.67 1.00 -4.34
C VAL A 498 -23.53 1.91 -3.45
N ARG A 499 -24.75 1.49 -3.11
CA ARG A 499 -25.65 2.20 -2.20
C ARG A 499 -25.00 2.40 -0.83
N GLU A 500 -24.31 1.40 -0.30
CA GLU A 500 -23.68 1.47 1.02
C GLU A 500 -22.44 2.38 1.04
N ASN A 501 -21.78 2.53 -0.10
CA ASN A 501 -20.67 3.48 -0.24
C ASN A 501 -21.15 4.92 -0.43
N VAL A 502 -22.24 5.13 -1.18
CA VAL A 502 -22.69 6.47 -1.63
C VAL A 502 -23.84 7.05 -0.79
N GLY A 503 -24.68 6.20 -0.20
CA GLY A 503 -25.94 6.58 0.47
C GLY A 503 -25.97 6.37 1.99
N ASN A 504 -25.05 5.61 2.58
CA ASN A 504 -25.01 5.39 4.03
C ASN A 504 -24.32 6.57 4.75
N GLY A 505 -25.13 7.48 5.33
CA GLY A 505 -24.65 8.70 5.98
C GLY A 505 -23.70 8.46 7.14
N ASP A 506 -23.92 7.42 7.96
CA ASP A 506 -23.02 7.10 9.08
C ASP A 506 -21.67 6.61 8.59
N ALA A 507 -21.66 5.72 7.59
CA ALA A 507 -20.43 5.22 6.99
C ALA A 507 -19.64 6.34 6.30
N ILE A 508 -20.32 7.27 5.62
CA ILE A 508 -19.70 8.44 5.00
C ILE A 508 -19.14 9.40 6.04
N ARG A 509 -19.88 9.66 7.14
CA ARG A 509 -19.40 10.52 8.22
C ARG A 509 -18.09 10.03 8.80
N VAL A 510 -17.98 8.71 9.02
CA VAL A 510 -16.81 8.09 9.67
C VAL A 510 -15.65 7.86 8.70
N PHE A 511 -15.91 7.30 7.52
CA PHE A 511 -14.87 6.83 6.60
C PHE A 511 -14.72 7.67 5.33
N GLY A 512 -15.66 8.58 5.06
CA GLY A 512 -15.77 9.25 3.76
C GLY A 512 -16.46 8.36 2.72
N ARG A 513 -16.61 8.86 1.49
CA ARG A 513 -17.00 8.05 0.34
C ARG A 513 -15.82 7.26 -0.21
N ALA A 514 -16.11 6.20 -0.97
CA ALA A 514 -15.09 5.42 -1.64
C ALA A 514 -14.71 5.99 -3.01
N ASP A 515 -15.62 6.72 -3.67
CA ASP A 515 -15.33 7.48 -4.88
C ASP A 515 -14.65 8.82 -4.55
N GLN A 516 -13.83 9.31 -5.47
CA GLN A 516 -13.07 10.56 -5.37
C GLN A 516 -13.46 11.54 -6.49
N ARG A 517 -14.64 11.34 -7.10
CA ARG A 517 -15.00 12.04 -8.33
C ARG A 517 -15.08 13.54 -8.11
N GLY A 518 -14.20 14.27 -8.77
CA GLY A 518 -14.13 15.72 -8.67
C GLY A 518 -13.69 16.21 -7.29
N HIS A 519 -13.06 15.37 -6.47
CA HIS A 519 -12.37 15.75 -5.23
C HIS A 519 -10.99 16.28 -5.59
N ASP A 520 -10.83 17.59 -5.56
CA ASP A 520 -9.61 18.34 -5.91
C ASP A 520 -8.92 18.92 -4.68
N PHE A 521 -9.23 18.41 -3.49
CA PHE A 521 -8.75 18.97 -2.22
C PHE A 521 -7.24 18.88 -2.02
N GLY A 522 -6.56 17.90 -2.65
CA GLY A 522 -5.10 17.87 -2.69
C GLY A 522 -4.56 19.00 -3.54
N TRP A 523 -5.13 19.21 -4.74
CA TRP A 523 -4.80 20.37 -5.57
C TRP A 523 -4.98 21.71 -4.84
N GLN A 524 -6.16 21.92 -4.26
CA GLN A 524 -6.48 23.13 -3.49
C GLN A 524 -5.52 23.30 -2.30
N PHE A 525 -5.20 22.22 -1.58
CA PHE A 525 -4.25 22.28 -0.48
C PHE A 525 -2.87 22.76 -0.95
N GLY A 526 -2.33 22.17 -2.01
CA GLY A 526 -1.00 22.52 -2.50
C GLY A 526 -0.93 23.92 -3.11
N ARG A 527 -1.78 24.18 -4.11
CA ARG A 527 -1.71 25.42 -4.89
C ARG A 527 -2.10 26.65 -4.06
N TYR A 528 -3.14 26.57 -3.22
CA TYR A 528 -3.56 27.72 -2.42
C TYR A 528 -2.59 28.05 -1.28
N ILE A 529 -1.80 27.08 -0.82
CA ILE A 529 -0.71 27.35 0.13
C ILE A 529 0.40 28.18 -0.54
N ILE A 530 0.74 27.86 -1.79
CA ILE A 530 1.90 28.45 -2.46
C ILE A 530 1.55 29.77 -3.18
N GLU A 531 0.41 29.83 -3.86
CA GLU A 531 -0.02 30.98 -4.68
C GLU A 531 -1.12 31.83 -4.02
N GLY A 532 -1.64 31.39 -2.87
CA GLY A 532 -2.58 32.18 -2.06
C GLY A 532 -3.88 32.55 -2.78
N SER A 533 -4.32 33.80 -2.60
CA SER A 533 -5.61 34.33 -3.08
C SER A 533 -5.69 34.41 -4.60
N GLU A 534 -4.56 34.54 -5.30
CA GLU A 534 -4.50 34.56 -6.75
C GLU A 534 -5.03 33.25 -7.33
N ALA A 535 -4.43 32.11 -6.94
CA ALA A 535 -4.89 30.79 -7.36
C ALA A 535 -6.33 30.49 -6.93
N ILE A 536 -6.72 30.89 -5.71
CA ILE A 536 -8.10 30.73 -5.24
C ILE A 536 -9.08 31.41 -6.21
N ARG A 537 -8.80 32.66 -6.58
CA ARG A 537 -9.68 33.47 -7.44
C ARG A 537 -9.74 32.95 -8.88
N GLU A 538 -8.65 32.42 -9.41
CA GLU A 538 -8.62 31.78 -10.72
C GLU A 538 -9.50 30.52 -10.79
N GLU A 539 -9.64 29.81 -9.68
CA GLU A 539 -10.32 28.51 -9.61
C GLU A 539 -11.73 28.58 -9.01
N LEU A 540 -12.24 29.78 -8.70
CA LEU A 540 -13.61 29.95 -8.24
C LEU A 540 -14.61 29.48 -9.30
N ALA A 541 -15.61 28.72 -8.88
CA ALA A 541 -16.70 28.36 -9.78
C ALA A 541 -17.52 29.61 -10.17
N PRO A 542 -18.17 29.63 -11.35
CA PRO A 542 -19.03 30.75 -11.73
C PRO A 542 -20.11 31.03 -10.67
N GLY A 543 -20.15 32.26 -10.17
CA GLY A 543 -21.10 32.70 -9.12
C GLY A 543 -20.68 32.37 -7.69
N GLU A 544 -19.49 31.80 -7.48
CA GLU A 544 -18.93 31.60 -6.14
C GLU A 544 -18.45 32.93 -5.54
N VAL A 545 -18.67 33.12 -4.24
CA VAL A 545 -18.29 34.35 -3.54
C VAL A 545 -16.77 34.40 -3.39
N PRO A 546 -16.08 35.48 -3.83
CA PRO A 546 -14.63 35.59 -3.69
C PRO A 546 -14.18 35.77 -2.24
N PRO A 547 -12.87 35.59 -1.95
CA PRO A 547 -12.30 35.94 -0.64
C PRO A 547 -12.63 37.38 -0.24
N PRO A 548 -12.88 37.67 1.05
CA PRO A 548 -13.21 39.03 1.52
C PRO A 548 -12.14 40.07 1.18
N ASP A 549 -10.87 39.67 1.29
CA ASP A 549 -9.73 40.45 0.82
C ASP A 549 -9.11 39.73 -0.39
N PRO A 550 -9.20 40.29 -1.60
CA PRO A 550 -8.67 39.68 -2.82
C PRO A 550 -7.13 39.56 -2.86
N SER A 551 -6.42 40.18 -1.90
CA SER A 551 -4.97 40.15 -1.76
C SER A 551 -4.48 39.19 -0.67
N TYR A 552 -5.39 38.64 0.15
CA TYR A 552 -5.04 37.77 1.28
C TYR A 552 -5.58 36.33 1.12
N PRO A 553 -4.76 35.30 1.39
CA PRO A 553 -3.31 35.38 1.62
C PRO A 553 -2.57 35.75 0.32
N PRO A 554 -1.47 36.51 0.38
CA PRO A 554 -0.66 36.73 -0.81
C PRO A 554 0.13 35.45 -1.18
N PRO A 555 0.56 35.31 -2.44
CA PRO A 555 1.49 34.25 -2.84
C PRO A 555 2.75 34.23 -1.96
N MET A 556 3.38 33.06 -1.80
CA MET A 556 4.70 32.98 -1.19
C MET A 556 5.70 33.83 -1.99
N GLU A 557 6.64 34.47 -1.29
CA GLU A 557 7.67 35.27 -1.93
C GLU A 557 8.61 34.40 -2.79
N THR A 558 9.32 35.01 -3.73
CA THR A 558 10.22 34.31 -4.65
C THR A 558 11.37 33.64 -3.90
N LYS A 559 11.71 32.40 -4.27
CA LYS A 559 12.75 31.60 -3.58
C LYS A 559 12.47 31.35 -2.10
N ALA A 560 11.19 31.26 -1.71
CA ALA A 560 10.80 30.95 -0.35
C ALA A 560 11.20 29.53 0.07
N VAL A 561 11.47 29.35 1.36
CA VAL A 561 11.65 28.04 1.99
C VAL A 561 10.38 27.69 2.76
N PHE A 562 9.78 26.56 2.40
CA PHE A 562 8.57 26.05 3.04
C PHE A 562 8.90 24.86 3.93
N PHE A 563 8.77 25.06 5.25
CA PHE A 563 8.81 24.01 6.26
C PHE A 563 7.47 23.28 6.33
N GLY A 564 7.37 22.13 5.67
CA GLY A 564 6.11 21.39 5.65
C GLY A 564 6.13 20.19 4.73
N GLY A 565 4.96 19.84 4.22
CA GLY A 565 4.80 18.74 3.28
C GLY A 565 4.73 17.36 3.93
N THR A 566 4.28 17.23 5.18
CA THR A 566 4.20 15.90 5.84
C THR A 566 2.93 15.60 6.63
N ASP A 567 2.14 16.54 7.15
CA ASP A 567 1.01 16.15 8.03
C ASP A 567 -0.37 16.39 7.39
N PRO A 568 -0.93 17.60 7.30
CA PRO A 568 -2.24 17.78 6.73
C PRO A 568 -2.31 17.40 5.23
N GLY A 569 -1.30 17.72 4.42
CA GLY A 569 -1.33 17.44 2.98
C GLY A 569 -0.25 16.50 2.45
N TYR A 570 0.59 15.92 3.31
CA TYR A 570 1.60 14.89 3.00
C TYR A 570 2.17 14.94 1.56
N PHE A 571 3.24 15.72 1.37
CA PHE A 571 4.01 15.90 0.11
C PHE A 571 3.22 16.44 -1.08
N VAL A 572 1.96 16.88 -0.90
CA VAL A 572 1.22 17.57 -1.97
C VAL A 572 1.91 18.85 -2.42
N THR A 573 2.52 19.63 -1.53
CA THR A 573 3.31 20.80 -1.94
C THR A 573 4.57 20.42 -2.72
N THR A 574 5.22 19.31 -2.36
CA THR A 574 6.31 18.75 -3.17
C THR A 574 5.83 18.35 -4.57
N TYR A 575 4.62 17.79 -4.68
CA TYR A 575 4.00 17.50 -5.97
C TYR A 575 3.75 18.78 -6.79
N MET A 576 3.25 19.84 -6.16
CA MET A 576 3.03 21.12 -6.84
C MET A 576 4.33 21.62 -7.48
N VAL A 577 5.41 21.68 -6.70
CA VAL A 577 6.71 22.22 -7.12
C VAL A 577 7.39 21.35 -8.17
N HIS A 578 7.45 20.03 -7.97
CA HIS A 578 8.31 19.15 -8.77
C HIS A 578 7.60 18.39 -9.90
N SER A 579 6.28 18.27 -9.85
CA SER A 579 5.52 17.43 -10.80
C SER A 579 4.42 18.18 -11.54
N ALA A 580 3.81 19.20 -10.92
CA ALA A 580 2.85 20.07 -11.58
C ALA A 580 3.47 21.41 -12.06
N ASP A 581 4.77 21.61 -11.84
CA ASP A 581 5.51 22.84 -12.18
C ASP A 581 4.86 24.13 -11.64
N VAL A 582 4.19 24.04 -10.50
CA VAL A 582 3.62 25.19 -9.78
C VAL A 582 4.71 25.76 -8.87
N ARG A 583 5.18 26.98 -9.19
CA ARG A 583 6.19 27.71 -8.41
C ARG A 583 7.46 26.88 -8.14
N PRO A 584 8.20 26.48 -9.20
CA PRO A 584 9.43 25.68 -9.08
C PRO A 584 10.56 26.39 -8.32
N ASP A 585 10.41 27.69 -8.04
CA ASP A 585 11.33 28.47 -7.22
C ASP A 585 11.18 28.22 -5.70
N VAL A 586 10.11 27.57 -5.24
CA VAL A 586 9.88 27.32 -3.80
C VAL A 586 10.56 26.02 -3.37
N SER A 587 11.39 26.09 -2.33
CA SER A 587 12.03 24.90 -1.76
C SER A 587 11.17 24.29 -0.66
N VAL A 588 10.76 23.02 -0.82
CA VAL A 588 9.96 22.28 0.15
C VAL A 588 10.85 21.36 0.99
N ILE A 589 10.88 21.60 2.29
CA ILE A 589 11.68 20.84 3.26
C ILE A 589 10.80 20.53 4.48
N THR A 590 10.76 19.28 4.95
CA THR A 590 9.97 18.91 6.14
C THR A 590 10.80 19.02 7.42
N GLN A 591 10.26 19.76 8.38
CA GLN A 591 10.81 19.86 9.73
C GLN A 591 10.70 18.55 10.53
N ASN A 592 9.88 17.60 10.09
CA ASN A 592 9.63 16.36 10.84
C ASN A 592 10.78 15.36 10.75
N ALA A 593 11.68 15.50 9.79
CA ALA A 593 12.72 14.52 9.49
C ALA A 593 14.16 15.03 9.68
N PHE A 594 14.36 16.23 10.25
CA PHE A 594 15.70 16.83 10.37
C PHE A 594 16.72 16.01 11.17
N ALA A 595 16.29 15.27 12.19
CA ALA A 595 17.12 14.38 12.97
C ALA A 595 17.53 13.10 12.20
N ASP A 596 16.85 12.78 11.09
CA ASP A 596 17.22 11.66 10.21
C ASP A 596 18.37 12.08 9.29
N ARG A 597 19.55 11.47 9.52
CA ARG A 597 20.75 11.68 8.70
C ARG A 597 20.53 11.39 7.22
N THR A 598 19.70 10.41 6.90
CA THR A 598 19.41 10.04 5.51
C THR A 598 18.61 11.15 4.84
N TYR A 599 17.57 11.67 5.51
CA TYR A 599 16.79 12.80 5.02
C TYR A 599 17.66 14.05 4.81
N MET A 600 18.48 14.41 5.80
CA MET A 600 19.40 15.55 5.67
C MET A 600 20.44 15.39 4.56
N SER A 601 20.75 14.16 4.15
CA SER A 601 21.62 13.93 2.99
C SER A 601 20.88 14.20 1.68
N VAL A 602 19.61 13.80 1.59
CA VAL A 602 18.74 14.13 0.45
C VAL A 602 18.55 15.64 0.32
N VAL A 603 18.24 16.34 1.42
CA VAL A 603 18.01 17.79 1.39
C VAL A 603 19.28 18.55 0.99
N ARG A 604 20.46 18.11 1.44
CA ARG A 604 21.75 18.67 0.97
C ARG A 604 21.97 18.45 -0.52
N ASP A 605 21.67 17.26 -1.02
CA ASP A 605 21.84 16.96 -2.45
C ASP A 605 20.85 17.74 -3.33
N LEU A 606 19.64 18.04 -2.82
CA LEU A 606 18.62 18.80 -3.56
C LEU A 606 18.79 20.32 -3.49
N TYR A 607 19.14 20.85 -2.32
CA TYR A 607 19.08 22.30 -2.05
C TYR A 607 20.38 22.89 -1.50
N GLY A 608 21.44 22.09 -1.31
CA GLY A 608 22.67 22.53 -0.63
C GLY A 608 23.43 23.65 -1.33
N ASP A 609 23.18 23.88 -2.62
CA ASP A 609 23.75 24.99 -3.38
C ASP A 609 23.06 26.33 -3.11
N GLU A 610 21.81 26.30 -2.61
CA GLU A 610 20.99 27.50 -2.39
C GLU A 610 20.71 27.78 -0.91
N ILE A 611 20.47 26.74 -0.14
CA ILE A 611 20.08 26.79 1.27
C ILE A 611 21.20 26.15 2.08
N TRP A 612 21.68 26.85 3.11
CA TRP A 612 22.56 26.23 4.08
C TRP A 612 21.81 25.15 4.86
N ILE A 613 22.28 23.89 4.77
CA ILE A 613 21.69 22.73 5.44
C ILE A 613 22.72 22.11 6.40
N PRO A 614 22.34 21.81 7.66
CA PRO A 614 23.22 21.23 8.67
C PRO A 614 23.99 19.99 8.20
N SER A 615 25.30 19.98 8.46
CA SER A 615 26.17 18.82 8.25
C SER A 615 25.96 17.74 9.33
N ALA A 616 26.65 16.62 9.18
CA ALA A 616 26.64 15.57 10.21
C ALA A 616 27.25 16.04 11.55
N PHE A 617 28.14 17.04 11.54
CA PHE A 617 28.71 17.63 12.75
C PHE A 617 27.68 18.53 13.45
N ASP A 618 27.01 19.39 12.68
CA ASP A 618 25.95 20.28 13.21
C ASP A 618 24.79 19.47 13.81
N GLN A 619 24.44 18.33 13.20
CA GLN A 619 23.49 17.40 13.80
C GLN A 619 24.00 16.81 15.12
N ALA A 620 25.26 16.40 15.19
CA ALA A 620 25.81 15.89 16.45
C ALA A 620 25.77 16.95 17.56
N ASP A 621 26.02 18.22 17.21
CA ASP A 621 25.91 19.35 18.13
C ASP A 621 24.46 19.61 18.56
N ALA A 622 23.47 19.50 17.66
CA ALA A 622 22.06 19.61 18.02
C ALA A 622 21.62 18.50 19.00
N PHE A 623 22.07 17.26 18.79
CA PHE A 623 21.82 16.15 19.73
C PHE A 623 22.48 16.39 21.09
N LYS A 624 23.70 16.94 21.10
CA LYS A 624 24.41 17.32 22.33
C LYS A 624 23.68 18.45 23.07
N GLN A 625 23.24 19.48 22.36
CA GLN A 625 22.48 20.58 22.92
C GLN A 625 21.19 20.09 23.58
N TYR A 626 20.43 19.23 22.89
CA TYR A 626 19.23 18.60 23.47
C TYR A 626 19.55 17.84 24.76
N TYR A 627 20.63 17.06 24.80
CA TYR A 627 21.06 16.35 26.00
C TYR A 627 21.39 17.30 27.16
N ASP A 628 22.12 18.38 26.89
CA ASP A 628 22.49 19.37 27.89
C ASP A 628 21.24 20.13 28.42
N ASP A 629 20.26 20.41 27.54
CA ASP A 629 18.99 21.05 27.90
C ASP A 629 18.10 20.16 28.78
N VAL A 630 18.00 18.87 28.46
CA VAL A 630 17.27 17.91 29.30
C VAL A 630 17.96 17.73 30.64
N LYS A 631 19.30 17.61 30.66
CA LYS A 631 20.07 17.48 31.91
C LYS A 631 19.95 18.70 32.81
N ALA A 632 19.88 19.90 32.21
CA ALA A 632 19.69 21.15 32.93
C ALA A 632 18.22 21.40 33.37
N GLY A 633 17.29 20.51 33.01
CA GLY A 633 15.87 20.67 33.33
C GLY A 633 15.17 21.77 32.52
N ARG A 634 15.77 22.24 31.41
CA ARG A 634 15.17 23.26 30.54
C ARG A 634 14.07 22.69 29.65
N ILE A 635 14.19 21.41 29.27
CA ILE A 635 13.23 20.71 28.42
C ILE A 635 12.90 19.37 29.08
N PRO A 636 11.62 18.95 29.15
CA PRO A 636 11.27 17.62 29.61
C PRO A 636 11.82 16.55 28.66
N GLY A 637 12.40 15.49 29.19
CA GLY A 637 12.93 14.39 28.39
C GLY A 637 13.45 13.24 29.23
N HIS A 638 13.48 12.04 28.65
CA HIS A 638 14.12 10.88 29.26
C HIS A 638 15.39 10.54 28.48
N ILE A 639 16.51 10.45 29.19
CA ILE A 639 17.80 10.07 28.60
C ILE A 639 18.10 8.63 29.04
N ASP A 640 17.98 7.68 28.12
CA ASP A 640 18.47 6.32 28.35
C ASP A 640 19.94 6.25 27.92
N VAL A 641 20.86 6.43 28.87
CA VAL A 641 22.31 6.30 28.64
C VAL A 641 22.69 4.81 28.72
N ARG A 642 22.31 4.02 27.72
CA ARG A 642 22.89 2.68 27.54
C ARG A 642 24.18 2.82 26.74
N THR A 643 25.29 2.29 27.26
CA THR A 643 26.57 2.16 26.53
C THR A 643 27.19 3.47 26.01
N GLY A 644 26.94 4.60 26.67
CA GLY A 644 27.56 5.89 26.30
C GLY A 644 26.98 6.56 25.04
N LYS A 645 25.82 6.09 24.54
CA LYS A 645 25.07 6.74 23.44
C LYS A 645 23.74 7.27 23.96
N ILE A 646 23.39 8.49 23.56
CA ILE A 646 22.08 9.10 23.86
C ILE A 646 21.05 8.40 22.97
N ILE A 647 20.13 7.64 23.56
CA ILE A 647 19.02 7.05 22.84
C ILE A 647 17.81 7.96 23.02
N VAL A 648 17.39 8.59 21.92
CA VAL A 648 16.20 9.44 21.86
C VAL A 648 15.01 8.55 21.52
N GLN A 649 14.00 8.51 22.38
CA GLN A 649 12.77 7.72 22.15
C GLN A 649 11.54 8.59 22.38
N GLY A 650 10.65 8.61 21.39
CA GLY A 650 9.41 9.35 21.46
C GLY A 650 9.41 10.60 20.58
N VAL A 651 8.22 10.91 20.07
CA VAL A 651 7.99 11.98 19.09
C VAL A 651 8.42 13.35 19.64
N GLU A 652 8.07 13.65 20.90
CA GLU A 652 8.40 14.93 21.54
C GLU A 652 9.90 15.21 21.55
N GLN A 653 10.71 14.20 21.88
CA GLN A 653 12.16 14.34 21.98
C GLN A 653 12.80 14.55 20.61
N VAL A 654 12.35 13.81 19.59
CA VAL A 654 12.80 13.97 18.20
C VAL A 654 12.42 15.34 17.69
N MET A 655 11.20 15.81 17.99
CA MET A 655 10.76 17.14 17.57
C MET A 655 11.51 18.28 18.27
N ALA A 656 11.97 18.09 19.51
CA ALA A 656 12.84 19.06 20.17
C ALA A 656 14.18 19.23 19.40
N ILE A 657 14.80 18.12 19.00
CA ILE A 657 16.03 18.14 18.19
C ILE A 657 15.77 18.74 16.80
N ASN A 658 14.68 18.35 16.15
CA ASN A 658 14.27 18.94 14.88
C ASN A 658 14.04 20.46 15.02
N GLY A 659 13.52 20.92 16.15
CA GLY A 659 13.37 22.34 16.45
C GLY A 659 14.70 23.09 16.49
N ILE A 660 15.73 22.52 17.10
CA ILE A 660 17.10 23.08 17.11
C ILE A 660 17.63 23.18 15.68
N LEU A 661 17.52 22.10 14.90
CA LEU A 661 18.00 22.06 13.52
C LEU A 661 17.24 23.01 12.59
N ALA A 662 15.91 23.10 12.75
CA ALA A 662 15.07 24.04 12.02
C ALA A 662 15.49 25.49 12.32
N LYS A 663 15.86 25.80 13.58
CA LYS A 663 16.37 27.11 13.97
C LYS A 663 17.71 27.40 13.30
N MET A 664 18.62 26.43 13.26
CA MET A 664 19.91 26.59 12.57
C MET A 664 19.71 26.90 11.08
N ILE A 665 18.86 26.13 10.39
CA ILE A 665 18.54 26.38 8.97
C ILE A 665 17.95 27.78 8.81
N TYR A 666 16.97 28.14 9.63
CA TYR A 666 16.34 29.45 9.57
C TYR A 666 17.34 30.60 9.77
N GLU A 667 18.15 30.58 10.83
CA GLU A 667 19.09 31.67 11.14
C GLU A 667 20.17 31.89 10.07
N HIS A 668 20.68 30.82 9.46
CA HIS A 668 21.69 30.94 8.40
C HIS A 668 21.12 31.46 7.07
N ASN A 669 19.81 31.36 6.87
CA ASN A 669 19.17 31.60 5.57
C ASN A 669 18.15 32.76 5.57
N LYS A 670 17.67 33.23 6.72
CA LYS A 670 16.59 34.25 6.84
C LYS A 670 16.89 35.60 6.20
N TRP A 671 18.17 35.91 5.95
CA TRP A 671 18.59 37.13 5.27
C TRP A 671 18.41 37.06 3.75
N ARG A 672 18.29 35.85 3.19
CA ARG A 672 18.17 35.58 1.75
C ARG A 672 16.81 35.00 1.36
N HIS A 673 16.19 34.25 2.27
CA HIS A 673 14.96 33.51 2.00
C HIS A 673 13.88 33.87 3.02
N THR A 674 12.65 33.98 2.54
CA THR A 674 11.48 34.01 3.41
C THR A 674 11.05 32.61 3.79
N PHE A 675 10.59 32.46 5.03
CA PHE A 675 10.21 31.16 5.58
C PHE A 675 8.71 31.08 5.82
N TYR A 676 8.15 29.94 5.47
CA TYR A 676 6.76 29.59 5.68
C TYR A 676 6.69 28.22 6.35
N VAL A 677 5.64 27.96 7.13
CA VAL A 677 5.48 26.69 7.82
C VAL A 677 4.03 26.19 7.79
N GLU A 678 3.89 24.94 7.39
CA GLU A 678 2.74 24.10 7.70
C GLU A 678 3.06 23.35 9.00
N GLU A 679 2.50 23.84 10.11
CA GLU A 679 2.84 23.30 11.42
C GLU A 679 2.23 21.90 11.62
N SER A 680 3.10 20.90 11.51
CA SER A 680 2.83 19.51 11.89
C SER A 680 2.83 19.37 13.43
N TYR A 681 3.95 19.78 14.03
CA TYR A 681 4.22 19.82 15.47
C TYR A 681 4.63 21.23 15.90
N VAL A 682 4.26 21.58 17.13
CA VAL A 682 4.65 22.83 17.78
C VAL A 682 6.17 22.90 17.90
N ILE A 683 6.77 23.95 17.33
CA ILE A 683 8.19 24.28 17.48
C ILE A 683 8.30 25.62 18.23
N PRO A 684 8.56 25.62 19.55
CA PRO A 684 8.35 26.79 20.41
C PRO A 684 9.09 28.06 19.98
N TRP A 685 10.31 27.94 19.45
CA TRP A 685 11.10 29.12 19.08
C TRP A 685 10.48 29.91 17.91
N MET A 686 9.63 29.28 17.08
CA MET A 686 9.01 29.92 15.94
C MET A 686 7.93 30.91 16.36
N TYR A 687 7.20 30.65 17.46
CA TYR A 687 5.99 31.38 17.85
C TYR A 687 6.12 32.90 17.94
N PRO A 688 7.21 33.47 18.50
CA PRO A 688 7.44 34.91 18.46
C PRO A 688 7.50 35.48 17.03
N TYR A 689 7.93 34.69 16.05
CA TYR A 689 8.11 35.07 14.64
C TYR A 689 6.89 34.75 13.76
N LEU A 690 6.01 33.86 14.22
CA LEU A 690 4.87 33.38 13.42
C LEU A 690 3.78 34.44 13.24
N GLU A 691 3.26 34.51 12.02
CA GLU A 691 2.10 35.31 11.62
C GLU A 691 1.15 34.48 10.73
N PRO A 692 -0.19 34.62 10.86
CA PRO A 692 -1.14 33.95 9.98
C PRO A 692 -0.98 34.31 8.50
N HIS A 693 -0.91 33.30 7.63
CA HIS A 693 -0.76 33.45 6.19
C HIS A 693 -1.75 32.55 5.44
N GLY A 694 -3.05 32.77 5.67
CA GLY A 694 -4.12 31.98 5.05
C GLY A 694 -4.16 30.54 5.56
N LEU A 695 -3.73 29.58 4.75
CA LEU A 695 -3.74 28.16 5.11
C LEU A 695 -2.54 27.72 5.96
N ILE A 696 -1.51 28.56 6.07
CA ILE A 696 -0.23 28.29 6.72
C ILE A 696 0.19 29.48 7.58
N LEU A 697 1.40 29.43 8.13
CA LEU A 697 2.00 30.51 8.90
C LEU A 697 3.27 31.03 8.20
N LYS A 698 3.50 32.33 8.24
CA LYS A 698 4.77 32.97 7.84
C LYS A 698 5.70 33.04 9.05
N ILE A 699 6.98 32.74 8.86
CA ILE A 699 8.04 32.94 9.85
C ILE A 699 8.75 34.25 9.47
N ASN A 700 8.50 35.32 10.23
CA ASN A 700 9.09 36.63 10.01
C ASN A 700 10.57 36.67 10.40
N SER A 701 11.39 37.48 9.73
CA SER A 701 12.84 37.62 10.00
C SER A 701 13.14 38.11 11.42
N GLU A 702 12.25 38.95 11.97
CA GLU A 702 12.32 39.54 13.29
C GLU A 702 11.13 39.10 14.16
N PRO A 703 11.30 38.99 15.48
CA PRO A 703 10.22 38.58 16.37
C PRO A 703 9.13 39.67 16.44
N LEU A 704 7.87 39.25 16.36
CA LEU A 704 6.71 40.12 16.46
C LEU A 704 6.27 40.27 17.91
N ALA A 705 6.39 41.48 18.47
CA ALA A 705 5.93 41.78 19.83
C ALA A 705 4.42 41.50 20.03
N ARG A 706 3.61 41.76 18.99
CA ARG A 706 2.18 41.42 18.91
C ARG A 706 1.79 41.20 17.45
N LEU A 707 0.77 40.40 17.20
CA LEU A 707 0.17 40.33 15.86
C LEU A 707 -0.56 41.64 15.57
N SER A 708 -0.49 42.10 14.32
CA SER A 708 -1.19 43.32 13.92
C SER A 708 -2.71 43.06 13.94
N PRO A 709 -3.55 44.01 14.41
CA PRO A 709 -5.00 43.85 14.36
C PRO A 709 -5.53 43.58 12.95
N ASP A 710 -4.85 44.12 11.93
CA ASP A 710 -5.17 43.89 10.52
C ASP A 710 -4.91 42.44 10.09
N ALA A 711 -3.75 41.86 10.44
CA ALA A 711 -3.44 40.47 10.13
C ALA A 711 -4.42 39.49 10.80
N ILE A 712 -4.80 39.74 12.06
CA ILE A 712 -5.80 38.96 12.78
C ILE A 712 -7.15 39.06 12.07
N LYS A 713 -7.58 40.28 11.72
CA LYS A 713 -8.85 40.51 11.02
C LYS A 713 -8.88 39.76 9.68
N LYS A 714 -7.84 39.89 8.87
CA LYS A 714 -7.72 39.21 7.56
C LYS A 714 -7.77 37.69 7.71
N ASP A 715 -7.04 37.11 8.66
CA ASP A 715 -7.08 35.67 8.93
C ASP A 715 -8.49 35.20 9.34
N MET A 716 -9.12 35.91 10.26
CA MET A 716 -10.47 35.56 10.75
C MET A 716 -11.52 35.67 9.65
N GLU A 717 -11.48 36.73 8.84
CA GLU A 717 -12.38 36.93 7.70
C GLU A 717 -12.16 35.87 6.62
N PHE A 718 -10.89 35.58 6.27
CA PHE A 718 -10.51 34.54 5.32
C PHE A 718 -11.01 33.17 5.78
N TRP A 719 -10.73 32.74 7.01
CA TRP A 719 -11.17 31.43 7.49
C TRP A 719 -12.68 31.35 7.71
N ALA A 720 -13.35 32.45 8.08
CA ALA A 720 -14.81 32.48 8.12
C ALA A 720 -15.41 32.24 6.72
N TRP A 721 -14.84 32.86 5.69
CA TRP A 721 -15.22 32.62 4.30
C TRP A 721 -14.86 31.20 3.84
N TYR A 722 -13.61 30.77 4.02
CA TYR A 722 -13.10 29.49 3.51
C TYR A 722 -13.79 28.31 4.20
N LYS A 723 -14.07 28.40 5.51
CA LYS A 723 -14.90 27.42 6.23
C LYS A 723 -16.30 27.31 5.61
N ARG A 724 -16.97 28.43 5.30
CA ARG A 724 -18.28 28.39 4.63
C ARG A 724 -18.18 27.74 3.26
N ARG A 725 -17.15 28.11 2.47
CA ARG A 725 -16.87 27.50 1.16
C ARG A 725 -16.74 25.98 1.26
N LEU A 726 -15.89 25.48 2.17
CA LEU A 726 -15.68 24.06 2.39
C LEU A 726 -16.96 23.35 2.88
N LEU A 727 -17.67 23.90 3.87
CA LEU A 727 -18.88 23.27 4.42
C LEU A 727 -20.08 23.30 3.46
N ASN A 728 -20.12 24.25 2.53
CA ASN A 728 -21.13 24.29 1.47
C ASN A 728 -20.83 23.30 0.33
N ASN A 729 -19.59 22.80 0.24
CA ASN A 729 -19.21 21.78 -0.74
C ASN A 729 -19.52 20.37 -0.22
N LYS A 730 -20.52 19.71 -0.81
CA LYS A 730 -20.89 18.33 -0.43
C LYS A 730 -19.73 17.34 -0.55
N LYS A 731 -18.82 17.52 -1.52
CA LYS A 731 -17.65 16.66 -1.71
C LYS A 731 -16.71 16.72 -0.50
N PHE A 732 -16.54 17.90 0.08
CA PHE A 732 -15.72 18.09 1.29
C PHE A 732 -16.33 17.33 2.48
N LEU A 733 -17.65 17.39 2.65
CA LEU A 733 -18.34 16.65 3.70
C LEU A 733 -18.22 15.13 3.54
N TRP A 734 -18.08 14.67 2.29
CA TRP A 734 -17.90 13.26 1.94
C TRP A 734 -16.44 12.81 1.96
N ASP A 735 -15.48 13.72 2.11
CA ASP A 735 -14.07 13.43 2.16
C ASP A 735 -13.58 13.47 3.61
N SER A 736 -13.27 12.31 4.18
CA SER A 736 -12.79 12.25 5.56
C SER A 736 -11.36 12.76 5.71
N VAL A 737 -10.55 12.66 4.65
CA VAL A 737 -9.16 13.10 4.64
C VAL A 737 -9.12 14.61 4.55
N ALA A 738 -9.82 15.20 3.58
CA ALA A 738 -9.88 16.65 3.43
C ALA A 738 -10.39 17.33 4.71
N ARG A 739 -11.43 16.79 5.34
CA ARG A 739 -11.90 17.31 6.64
C ARG A 739 -10.81 17.30 7.70
N LYS A 740 -10.07 16.21 7.85
CA LYS A 740 -8.95 16.11 8.80
C LYS A 740 -7.85 17.11 8.47
N THR A 741 -7.40 17.13 7.22
CA THR A 741 -6.38 18.04 6.67
C THR A 741 -6.68 19.51 6.96
N PHE A 742 -7.81 20.03 6.49
CA PHE A 742 -8.13 21.46 6.62
C PHE A 742 -8.51 21.85 8.05
N SER A 743 -9.10 20.93 8.82
CA SER A 743 -9.34 21.16 10.26
C SER A 743 -8.03 21.28 11.04
N LYS A 744 -7.03 20.44 10.75
CA LYS A 744 -5.69 20.48 11.36
C LYS A 744 -4.98 21.80 11.05
N LEU A 745 -5.04 22.31 9.81
CA LEU A 745 -4.49 23.63 9.46
C LEU A 745 -5.08 24.74 10.34
N ARG A 746 -6.42 24.78 10.46
CA ARG A 746 -7.05 25.80 11.31
C ARG A 746 -6.70 25.63 12.78
N SER A 747 -6.64 24.40 13.28
CA SER A 747 -6.23 24.11 14.66
C SER A 747 -4.80 24.55 14.94
N ALA A 748 -3.87 24.38 14.00
CA ALA A 748 -2.49 24.86 14.15
C ALA A 748 -2.42 26.39 14.25
N ILE A 749 -3.14 27.11 13.38
CA ILE A 749 -3.22 28.57 13.44
C ILE A 749 -3.90 29.02 14.75
N ALA A 750 -4.89 28.28 15.26
CA ALA A 750 -5.48 28.55 16.57
C ALA A 750 -4.44 28.43 17.70
N GLY A 751 -3.51 27.47 17.61
CA GLY A 751 -2.41 27.34 18.56
C GLY A 751 -1.50 28.57 18.62
N LEU A 752 -1.28 29.27 17.49
CA LEU A 752 -0.56 30.56 17.49
C LEU A 752 -1.27 31.63 18.32
N TYR A 753 -2.60 31.73 18.21
CA TYR A 753 -3.38 32.69 19.00
C TYR A 753 -3.34 32.35 20.49
N GLU A 754 -3.55 31.08 20.83
CA GLU A 754 -3.49 30.59 22.21
C GLU A 754 -2.13 30.89 22.86
N ALA A 755 -1.03 30.59 22.17
CA ALA A 755 0.31 30.86 22.65
C ALA A 755 0.65 32.35 22.83
N ARG A 756 -0.14 33.24 22.21
CA ARG A 756 -0.05 34.69 22.39
C ARG A 756 -1.13 35.25 23.33
N GLY A 757 -1.92 34.39 23.99
CA GLY A 757 -2.94 34.78 24.96
C GLY A 757 -4.16 35.48 24.35
N MET A 758 -4.51 35.15 23.10
CA MET A 758 -5.63 35.75 22.35
C MET A 758 -6.85 34.84 22.25
#